data_AF-A0A8H4W5F5-F1
#
_entry.id   AF-A0A8H4W5F5-F1
#
_cell.length_a   1.000
_cell.length_b   1.000
_cell.length_c   1.000
_cell.angle_alpha   90.00
_cell.angle_beta   90.00
_cell.angle_gamma   90.00
#
_symmetry.space_group_name_H-M   'P 1'
#
loop_
_entity.id
_entity.type
_entity.pdbx_description
1 polymer ?
#
loop_
_entity_poly.entity_id
_entity_poly.type
_entity_poly.pdbx_seq_one_letter_code
_entity_poly.pdbx_strand_id
1 'polypeptide(L)'
;MDETQVFPPEYLAENRSHSLLVVAVLFIVLETLFISLFFTSRFRGNVPWGMDSYLMVPAFITCIIHPTASLYAIAHAGDGRHIVAITPEEFNTWLKLFVVAMFDYGPSVTFPKLSILCLYLRIFNTKPYRYSVYAIATILISTCLASWVAVFCLCTPYNYTWDKSIPGGHCIDQNKEFTWISFPNIVTDVAMVLLPLPVIWKLHTSRNQKIGLLISFLTFGLGLITSILRFVNFFEIDIFLDPTWSNITKKQSTSDSSGTENSTLPFGLELQEDLSASRPSDGNDQKGLIAHPPHEIREEINRVRKFQGVEHPNAGIHVRKEYSLSSVPRVVQNACDRLKTENKKIMGGKMVSNIAALAACQRLDANGNPALQITVTTSKGIYTSLTAVPSKKNLLSEPRDGFTHVQQAIHNIEHIIAPALIGKNFDLTKDLKKIDGFVTELAATAAEGGDSQAKTVLGKEERMGVSVACARAGADAAGVPLYEFVRQESFAAKAPYIMPVPFFTILNGDGVEYTIAPTGATNMASAIKMGTETYNSLKQALEDKLGQSATYTTPTGSFSNHQLLPLEALHLLATTIHSANHTGSISIGLNAASFTALNSQAKIDLYHELMTKYPITLLEDPFPEDEWESWSAFTASGKREGEEWKGVAMVDREVMGQERMQDARGRGVCNGVLLELDDFVNLSEVFAAANQAFSYGWGVFISHSGTETSDSFIADLAVGLRCGHLKAGAPARGENTTKYNRLLDIEEEITAKGEEIKYAGEEFRLSHGRPEESKVPFNVYGY
;
A
#
# COMPACT_ATOMS: atom_id res chain seq x y z
N MET A 1 6.21 21.48 21.79
CA MET A 1 7.09 20.30 21.85
C MET A 1 8.10 20.49 20.74
N ASP A 2 9.39 20.39 21.06
CA ASP A 2 10.50 20.58 20.12
C ASP A 2 10.42 19.48 19.03
N GLU A 3 10.27 19.86 17.76
CA GLU A 3 10.07 18.95 16.61
C GLU A 3 11.27 18.00 16.40
N THR A 4 12.38 18.26 17.08
CA THR A 4 13.61 17.45 17.09
C THR A 4 13.48 16.12 17.83
N GLN A 5 12.43 15.88 18.63
CA GLN A 5 12.25 14.60 19.35
C GLN A 5 11.61 13.48 18.52
N VAL A 6 11.26 13.72 17.26
CA VAL A 6 10.56 12.76 16.38
C VAL A 6 11.53 11.88 15.57
N PHE A 7 12.80 12.26 15.49
CA PHE A 7 13.79 11.60 14.66
C PHE A 7 14.84 10.87 15.51
N PRO A 8 15.31 9.68 15.10
CA PRO A 8 16.37 8.96 15.82
C PRO A 8 17.60 9.85 16.02
N PRO A 9 18.31 9.75 17.16
CA PRO A 9 19.53 10.52 17.39
C PRO A 9 20.59 10.32 16.30
N GLU A 10 20.62 9.12 15.70
CA GLU A 10 21.49 8.78 14.57
C GLU A 10 21.14 9.59 13.32
N TYR A 11 19.86 9.71 12.97
CA TYR A 11 19.37 10.51 11.85
C TYR A 11 19.69 12.00 12.03
N LEU A 12 19.53 12.52 13.25
CA LEU A 12 19.89 13.92 13.57
C LEU A 12 21.40 14.15 13.60
N ALA A 13 22.19 13.09 13.84
CA ALA A 13 23.65 13.13 13.85
C ALA A 13 24.26 12.97 12.45
N GLU A 14 23.47 12.56 11.45
CA GLU A 14 23.94 12.45 10.07
C GLU A 14 24.43 13.81 9.54
N ASN A 15 25.67 13.82 9.03
CA ASN A 15 26.33 15.04 8.60
C ASN A 15 27.26 14.78 7.40
N ARG A 16 26.96 15.44 6.28
CA ARG A 16 27.74 15.39 5.02
C ARG A 16 28.53 16.67 4.74
N SER A 17 28.54 17.61 5.67
CA SER A 17 29.26 18.88 5.54
C SER A 17 30.75 18.69 5.26
N HIS A 18 31.37 17.60 5.74
CA HIS A 18 32.77 17.29 5.42
C HIS A 18 32.99 16.98 3.93
N SER A 19 32.14 16.18 3.31
CA SER A 19 32.22 15.87 1.88
C SER A 19 32.03 17.12 1.04
N LEU A 20 31.08 17.99 1.42
CA LEU A 20 30.86 19.28 0.77
C LEU A 20 32.07 20.20 0.91
N LEU A 21 32.68 20.27 2.09
CA LEU A 21 33.86 21.08 2.36
C LEU A 21 35.02 20.64 1.45
N VAL A 22 35.28 19.33 1.36
CA VAL A 22 36.33 18.80 0.49
C VAL A 22 36.09 19.18 -0.96
N VAL A 23 34.85 19.02 -1.45
CA VAL A 23 34.48 19.35 -2.83
C VAL A 23 34.65 20.86 -3.09
N ALA A 24 34.12 21.72 -2.23
CA ALA A 24 34.20 23.17 -2.39
C ALA A 24 35.65 23.69 -2.40
N VAL A 25 36.49 23.21 -1.45
CA VAL A 25 37.92 23.57 -1.41
C VAL A 25 38.65 23.07 -2.65
N LEU A 26 38.37 21.83 -3.08
CA LEU A 26 38.98 21.25 -4.28
C LEU A 26 38.67 22.09 -5.53
N PHE A 27 37.41 22.46 -5.75
CA PHE A 27 37.03 23.29 -6.89
C PHE A 27 37.68 24.67 -6.87
N ILE A 28 37.74 25.34 -5.71
CA ILE A 28 38.44 26.62 -5.57
C ILE A 28 39.92 26.51 -5.96
N VAL A 29 40.60 25.47 -5.46
CA VAL A 29 42.03 25.25 -5.74
C VAL A 29 42.24 24.93 -7.23
N LEU A 30 41.43 24.03 -7.80
CA LEU A 30 41.55 23.64 -9.20
C LEU A 30 41.28 24.81 -10.14
N GLU A 31 40.21 25.56 -9.92
CA GLU A 31 39.86 26.74 -10.74
C GLU A 31 40.96 27.80 -10.69
N THR A 32 41.44 28.11 -9.48
CA THR A 32 42.53 29.08 -9.28
C THR A 32 43.81 28.63 -9.98
N LEU A 33 44.14 27.34 -9.88
CA LEU A 33 45.30 26.75 -10.55
C LEU A 33 45.17 26.85 -12.07
N PHE A 34 44.05 26.41 -12.64
CA PHE A 34 43.86 26.38 -14.10
C PHE A 34 43.83 27.78 -14.70
N ILE A 35 43.20 28.77 -14.03
CA ILE A 35 43.22 30.13 -14.55
C ILE A 35 44.59 30.79 -14.43
N SER A 36 45.33 30.50 -13.35
CA SER A 36 46.71 30.96 -13.19
C SER A 36 47.61 30.39 -14.29
N LEU A 37 47.47 29.09 -14.59
CA LEU A 37 48.18 28.43 -15.68
C LEU A 37 47.78 29.01 -17.04
N PHE A 38 46.49 29.29 -17.26
CA PHE A 38 45.98 29.88 -18.50
C PHE A 38 46.62 31.25 -18.79
N PHE A 39 46.61 32.17 -17.82
CA PHE A 39 47.23 33.49 -18.00
C PHE A 39 48.75 33.41 -18.09
N THR A 40 49.39 32.55 -17.29
CA THR A 40 50.85 32.33 -17.34
C THR A 40 51.30 31.78 -18.69
N SER A 41 50.54 30.82 -19.25
CA SER A 41 50.78 30.23 -20.56
C SER A 41 50.70 31.29 -21.67
N ARG A 42 49.68 32.15 -21.63
CA ARG A 42 49.53 33.23 -22.63
C ARG A 42 50.60 34.31 -22.52
N PHE A 43 50.96 34.68 -21.29
CA PHE A 43 52.04 35.62 -21.04
C PHE A 43 53.38 35.09 -21.55
N ARG A 44 53.74 33.84 -21.22
CA ARG A 44 54.97 33.20 -21.70
C ARG A 44 54.96 32.93 -23.20
N GLY A 45 53.81 32.63 -23.78
CA GLY A 45 53.64 32.36 -25.21
C GLY A 45 53.51 33.60 -26.09
N ASN A 46 53.56 34.82 -25.53
CA ASN A 46 53.31 36.09 -26.25
C ASN A 46 52.03 36.06 -27.10
N VAL A 47 50.97 35.41 -26.59
CA VAL A 47 49.69 35.29 -27.30
C VAL A 47 48.92 36.61 -27.17
N PRO A 48 48.45 37.23 -28.28
CA PRO A 48 47.74 38.50 -28.19
C PRO A 48 46.42 38.38 -27.43
N TRP A 49 46.16 39.34 -26.55
CA TRP A 49 44.94 39.42 -25.75
C TRP A 49 43.72 39.62 -26.64
N GLY A 50 42.72 38.76 -26.47
CA GLY A 50 41.43 38.82 -27.17
C GLY A 50 40.27 38.76 -26.18
N MET A 51 39.05 38.92 -26.68
CA MET A 51 37.82 38.79 -25.87
C MET A 51 37.73 37.43 -25.16
N ASP A 52 38.31 36.39 -25.73
CA ASP A 52 38.46 35.08 -25.09
C ASP A 52 39.28 35.14 -23.80
N SER A 53 40.30 36.00 -23.69
CA SER A 53 41.02 36.23 -22.43
C SER A 53 40.22 37.07 -21.44
N TYR A 54 39.56 38.14 -21.90
CA TYR A 54 38.88 39.09 -21.00
C TYR A 54 37.67 38.46 -20.32
N LEU A 55 36.94 37.58 -21.01
CA LEU A 55 35.79 36.86 -20.46
C LEU A 55 36.17 35.81 -19.41
N MET A 56 37.45 35.44 -19.30
CA MET A 56 37.91 34.49 -18.26
C MET A 56 37.94 35.10 -16.86
N VAL A 57 38.10 36.42 -16.75
CA VAL A 57 38.07 37.11 -15.46
C VAL A 57 36.68 37.03 -14.81
N PRO A 58 35.58 37.50 -15.46
CA PRO A 58 34.25 37.36 -14.90
C PRO A 58 33.81 35.90 -14.76
N ALA A 59 34.23 35.00 -15.67
CA ALA A 59 33.99 33.56 -15.53
C ALA A 59 34.57 32.98 -14.23
N PHE A 60 35.81 33.35 -13.88
CA PHE A 60 36.43 32.88 -12.65
C PHE A 60 35.76 33.45 -11.41
N ILE A 61 35.42 34.74 -11.45
CA ILE A 61 34.71 35.39 -10.33
C ILE A 61 33.40 34.65 -10.06
N THR A 62 32.59 34.38 -11.09
CA THR A 62 31.30 33.70 -10.91
C THR A 62 31.48 32.23 -10.52
N CYS A 63 32.43 31.49 -11.11
CA CYS A 63 32.67 30.10 -10.71
C CYS A 63 33.14 29.95 -9.25
N ILE A 64 33.88 30.94 -8.71
CA ILE A 64 34.33 30.94 -7.30
C ILE A 64 33.22 31.34 -6.31
N ILE A 65 32.22 32.12 -6.73
CA ILE A 65 31.12 32.54 -5.85
C ILE A 65 30.38 31.32 -5.29
N HIS A 66 30.07 30.33 -6.12
CA HIS A 66 29.32 29.15 -5.72
C HIS A 66 30.00 28.29 -4.62
N PRO A 67 31.25 27.80 -4.78
CA PRO A 67 31.93 27.04 -3.74
C PRO A 67 32.23 27.92 -2.50
N THR A 68 32.44 29.23 -2.66
CA THR A 68 32.61 30.13 -1.51
C THR A 68 31.31 30.27 -0.70
N ALA A 69 30.16 30.40 -1.39
CA ALA A 69 28.85 30.43 -0.75
C ALA A 69 28.54 29.09 -0.04
N SER A 70 28.93 27.95 -0.64
CA SER A 70 28.80 26.63 0.00
C SER A 70 29.68 26.52 1.25
N LEU A 71 30.93 26.99 1.23
CA LEU A 71 31.77 27.02 2.45
C LEU A 71 31.14 27.87 3.56
N TYR A 72 30.54 29.00 3.20
CA TYR A 72 29.82 29.84 4.17
C TYR A 72 28.54 29.15 4.67
N ALA A 73 27.81 28.44 3.80
CA ALA A 73 26.60 27.70 4.16
C ALA A 73 26.91 26.52 5.10
N ILE A 74 28.02 25.81 4.88
CA ILE A 74 28.50 24.76 5.77
C ILE A 74 28.82 25.32 7.16
N ALA A 75 29.47 26.49 7.21
CA ALA A 75 29.91 27.11 8.47
C ALA A 75 28.76 27.74 9.27
N HIS A 76 27.73 28.28 8.60
CA HIS A 76 26.74 29.17 9.24
C HIS A 76 25.28 28.87 8.90
N ALA A 77 24.99 27.95 7.98
CA ALA A 77 23.64 27.69 7.50
C ALA A 77 23.24 26.20 7.56
N GLY A 78 24.09 25.36 8.17
CA GLY A 78 23.81 23.94 8.37
C GLY A 78 23.76 23.08 7.11
N ASP A 79 24.36 23.56 6.01
CA ASP A 79 24.46 22.84 4.74
C ASP A 79 25.21 21.51 4.95
N GLY A 80 24.59 20.39 4.57
CA GLY A 80 25.09 19.06 4.90
C GLY A 80 24.43 18.37 6.10
N ARG A 81 23.42 18.98 6.73
CA ARG A 81 22.58 18.37 7.77
C ARG A 81 21.12 18.37 7.33
N HIS A 82 20.34 17.44 7.84
CA HIS A 82 18.89 17.41 7.61
C HIS A 82 18.23 18.73 8.08
N ILE A 83 17.22 19.21 7.35
CA ILE A 83 16.48 20.44 7.68
C ILE A 83 15.91 20.42 9.11
N VAL A 84 15.51 19.25 9.59
CA VAL A 84 14.98 19.04 10.95
C VAL A 84 16.06 19.09 12.04
N ALA A 85 17.33 19.00 11.67
CA ALA A 85 18.47 19.04 12.58
C ALA A 85 19.13 20.43 12.67
N ILE A 86 18.56 21.45 12.01
CA ILE A 86 19.07 22.82 11.97
C ILE A 86 18.05 23.82 12.51
N THR A 87 18.53 24.95 13.02
CA THR A 87 17.68 26.00 13.58
C THR A 87 16.98 26.80 12.47
N PRO A 88 15.82 27.42 12.75
CA PRO A 88 15.14 28.30 11.78
C PRO A 88 16.02 29.46 11.28
N GLU A 89 16.95 29.95 12.10
CA GLU A 89 17.89 31.01 11.72
C GLU A 89 18.96 30.51 10.73
N GLU A 90 19.52 29.32 10.96
CA GLU A 90 20.41 28.65 10.02
C GLU A 90 19.71 28.39 8.70
N PHE A 91 18.46 27.90 8.75
CA PHE A 91 17.67 27.64 7.54
C PHE A 91 17.34 28.93 6.75
N ASN A 92 17.01 30.02 7.45
CA ASN A 92 16.80 31.32 6.79
C ASN A 92 18.08 31.83 6.10
N THR A 93 19.23 31.63 6.76
CA THR A 93 20.55 31.96 6.18
C THR A 93 20.83 31.10 4.95
N TRP A 94 20.48 29.81 4.99
CA TRP A 94 20.61 28.90 3.86
C TRP A 94 19.76 29.36 2.67
N LEU A 95 18.49 29.73 2.89
CA LEU A 95 17.60 30.22 1.84
C LEU A 95 18.14 31.48 1.15
N LYS A 96 18.77 32.39 1.90
CA LYS A 96 19.42 33.59 1.33
C LYS A 96 20.60 33.22 0.44
N LEU A 97 21.45 32.29 0.89
CA LEU A 97 22.59 31.80 0.11
C LEU A 97 22.14 31.03 -1.13
N PHE A 98 21.03 30.31 -1.02
CA PHE A 98 20.41 29.60 -2.13
C PHE A 98 19.92 30.56 -3.23
N VAL A 99 19.33 31.70 -2.85
CA VAL A 99 18.99 32.77 -3.81
C VAL A 99 20.24 33.34 -4.49
N VAL A 100 21.35 33.52 -3.76
CA VAL A 100 22.63 33.94 -4.37
C VAL A 100 23.10 32.92 -5.41
N ALA A 101 23.01 31.62 -5.09
CA ALA A 101 23.38 30.55 -6.01
C ALA A 101 22.51 30.52 -7.28
N MET A 102 21.20 30.80 -7.16
CA MET A 102 20.29 30.90 -8.30
C MET A 102 20.69 32.02 -9.27
N PHE A 103 21.08 33.19 -8.76
CA PHE A 103 21.52 34.31 -9.59
C PHE A 103 22.89 34.07 -10.23
N ASP A 104 23.79 33.39 -9.53
CA ASP A 104 25.16 33.13 -9.99
C ASP A 104 25.26 32.00 -11.02
N TYR A 105 24.32 31.04 -10.98
CA TYR A 105 24.32 29.88 -11.88
C TYR A 105 24.34 30.24 -13.38
N GLY A 106 23.51 31.19 -13.81
CA GLY A 106 23.47 31.63 -15.22
C GLY A 106 24.82 32.18 -15.70
N PRO A 107 25.41 33.17 -15.01
CA PRO A 107 26.73 33.72 -15.32
C PRO A 107 27.89 32.72 -15.26
N SER A 108 27.94 31.85 -14.24
CA SER A 108 29.00 30.83 -14.08
C SER A 108 29.02 29.83 -15.24
N VAL A 109 27.88 29.55 -15.85
CA VAL A 109 27.81 28.72 -17.06
C VAL A 109 28.06 29.54 -18.35
N THR A 110 27.61 30.79 -18.40
CA THR A 110 27.62 31.60 -19.62
C THR A 110 29.01 32.15 -19.98
N PHE A 111 29.74 32.72 -19.01
CA PHE A 111 31.03 33.36 -19.30
C PHE A 111 32.12 32.39 -19.78
N PRO A 112 32.30 31.19 -19.20
CA PRO A 112 33.25 30.21 -19.73
C PRO A 112 32.94 29.84 -21.18
N LYS A 113 31.65 29.62 -21.49
CA LYS A 113 31.20 29.24 -22.83
C LYS A 113 31.41 30.35 -23.85
N LEU A 114 31.10 31.61 -23.49
CA LEU A 114 31.36 32.76 -24.35
C LEU A 114 32.86 32.95 -24.63
N SER A 115 33.73 32.71 -23.65
CA SER A 115 35.19 32.72 -23.88
C SER A 115 35.63 31.71 -24.93
N ILE A 116 35.12 30.47 -24.86
CA ILE A 116 35.40 29.41 -25.85
C ILE A 116 34.86 29.79 -27.23
N LEU A 117 33.65 30.36 -27.31
CA LEU A 117 33.07 30.84 -28.57
C LEU A 117 33.90 31.98 -29.19
N CYS A 118 34.42 32.90 -28.38
CA CYS A 118 35.36 33.92 -28.84
C CYS A 118 36.66 33.32 -29.38
N LEU A 119 37.16 32.24 -28.77
CA LEU A 119 38.29 31.47 -29.30
C LEU A 119 37.96 30.83 -30.65
N TYR A 120 36.76 30.25 -30.80
CA TYR A 120 36.29 29.68 -32.07
C TYR A 120 36.20 30.72 -33.19
N LEU A 121 35.74 31.94 -32.91
CA LEU A 121 35.74 33.04 -33.88
C LEU A 121 37.15 33.46 -34.32
N ARG A 122 38.15 33.24 -33.48
CA ARG A 122 39.56 33.52 -33.77
C ARG A 122 40.20 32.44 -34.65
N ILE A 123 39.80 31.19 -34.46
CA ILE A 123 40.34 30.02 -35.17
C ILE A 123 39.62 29.81 -36.52
N PHE A 124 38.29 29.91 -36.54
CA PHE A 124 37.47 29.62 -37.71
C PHE A 124 37.02 30.91 -38.41
N ASN A 125 37.50 31.14 -39.62
CA ASN A 125 37.19 32.37 -40.37
C ASN A 125 36.10 32.21 -41.45
N THR A 126 35.48 31.03 -41.57
CA THR A 126 34.44 30.77 -42.58
C THR A 126 33.07 31.27 -42.12
N LYS A 127 32.33 31.95 -43.02
CA LYS A 127 30.99 32.52 -42.75
C LYS A 127 30.01 31.58 -42.03
N PRO A 128 29.77 30.32 -42.46
CA PRO A 128 28.78 29.46 -41.80
C PRO A 128 29.11 29.19 -40.33
N TYR A 129 30.38 28.94 -40.01
CA TYR A 129 30.82 28.71 -38.63
C TYR A 129 30.65 29.95 -37.76
N ARG A 130 30.91 31.15 -38.30
CA ARG A 130 30.71 32.41 -37.55
C ARG A 130 29.24 32.65 -37.23
N TYR A 131 28.33 32.37 -38.17
CA TYR A 131 26.88 32.44 -37.89
C TYR A 131 26.45 31.43 -36.83
N SER A 132 26.96 30.19 -36.87
CA SER A 132 26.70 29.19 -35.83
C SER A 132 27.19 29.65 -34.46
N VAL A 133 28.41 30.21 -34.38
CA VAL A 133 28.93 30.77 -33.12
C VAL A 133 28.05 31.90 -32.58
N TYR A 134 27.63 32.84 -33.45
CA TYR A 134 26.75 33.94 -33.02
C TYR A 134 25.39 33.42 -32.53
N ALA A 135 24.79 32.43 -33.22
CA ALA A 135 23.54 31.84 -32.78
C ALA A 135 23.64 31.18 -31.40
N ILE A 136 24.70 30.39 -31.16
CA ILE A 136 24.94 29.76 -29.84
C ILE A 136 25.16 30.83 -28.76
N ALA A 137 25.96 31.87 -29.06
CA ALA A 137 26.20 32.97 -28.13
C ALA A 137 24.91 33.72 -27.77
N THR A 138 24.03 33.96 -28.74
CA THR A 138 22.72 34.58 -28.50
C THR A 138 21.84 33.71 -27.61
N ILE A 139 21.79 32.40 -27.85
CA ILE A 139 21.04 31.46 -26.99
C ILE A 139 21.56 31.55 -25.55
N LEU A 140 22.87 31.43 -25.34
CA LEU A 140 23.48 31.51 -23.99
C LEU A 140 23.13 32.80 -23.25
N ILE A 141 23.30 33.95 -23.90
CA ILE A 141 22.99 35.26 -23.30
C ILE A 141 21.49 35.36 -22.99
N SER A 142 20.63 34.92 -23.91
CA SER A 142 19.19 34.96 -23.72
C SER A 142 18.73 34.07 -22.57
N THR A 143 19.30 32.87 -22.43
CA THR A 143 19.00 31.94 -21.33
C THR A 143 19.46 32.51 -19.98
N CYS A 144 20.63 33.14 -19.92
CA CYS A 144 21.12 33.79 -18.69
C CYS A 144 20.24 34.98 -18.26
N LEU A 145 19.74 35.77 -19.22
CA LEU A 145 18.83 36.88 -18.91
C LEU A 145 17.45 36.35 -18.48
N ALA A 146 16.94 35.33 -19.16
CA ALA A 146 15.67 34.70 -18.81
C ALA A 146 15.71 34.09 -17.40
N SER A 147 16.82 33.45 -17.02
CA SER A 147 16.95 32.86 -15.68
C SER A 147 16.90 33.91 -14.57
N TRP A 148 17.51 35.07 -14.77
CA TRP A 148 17.42 36.14 -13.77
C TRP A 148 15.99 36.67 -13.62
N VAL A 149 15.27 36.84 -14.74
CA VAL A 149 13.85 37.23 -14.69
C VAL A 149 13.04 36.18 -13.94
N ALA A 150 13.27 34.89 -14.20
CA ALA A 150 12.57 33.81 -13.53
C ALA A 150 12.83 33.79 -12.00
N VAL A 151 14.06 34.03 -11.57
CA VAL A 151 14.40 34.12 -10.13
C VAL A 151 13.65 35.27 -9.45
N PHE A 152 13.51 36.44 -10.10
CA PHE A 152 12.71 37.54 -9.55
C PHE A 152 11.21 37.21 -9.45
N CYS A 153 10.71 36.40 -10.38
CA CYS A 153 9.30 35.99 -10.43
C CYS A 153 9.01 34.70 -9.63
N LEU A 154 10.01 34.15 -8.94
CA LEU A 154 9.93 32.81 -8.35
C LEU A 154 8.87 32.69 -7.26
N CYS A 155 8.74 33.72 -6.41
CA CYS A 155 7.72 33.77 -5.37
C CYS A 155 7.00 35.12 -5.35
N THR A 156 5.77 35.10 -4.87
CA THR A 156 4.87 36.25 -4.78
C THR A 156 4.34 36.33 -3.34
N PRO A 157 4.78 37.32 -2.54
CA PRO A 157 5.79 38.35 -2.84
C PRO A 157 7.24 37.80 -2.89
N TYR A 158 8.17 38.49 -3.57
CA TYR A 158 9.55 38.01 -3.81
C TYR A 158 10.31 37.66 -2.52
N ASN A 159 10.10 38.40 -1.44
CA ASN A 159 10.70 38.12 -0.13
C ASN A 159 10.26 36.78 0.48
N TYR A 160 9.18 36.17 -0.01
CA TYR A 160 8.78 34.80 0.36
C TYR A 160 9.79 33.73 -0.09
N THR A 161 10.75 34.08 -0.94
CA THR A 161 11.87 33.19 -1.30
C THR A 161 12.71 32.80 -0.07
N TRP A 162 13.01 33.75 0.83
CA TRP A 162 13.81 33.50 2.05
C TRP A 162 13.05 33.70 3.36
N ASP A 163 11.90 34.38 3.35
CA ASP A 163 11.06 34.55 4.54
C ASP A 163 9.75 33.78 4.38
N LYS A 164 9.74 32.54 4.86
CA LYS A 164 8.58 31.64 4.78
C LYS A 164 7.46 31.99 5.77
N SER A 165 7.65 33.00 6.63
CA SER A 165 6.65 33.43 7.61
C SER A 165 5.56 34.33 7.02
N ILE A 166 5.75 34.82 5.79
CA ILE A 166 4.82 35.76 5.15
C ILE A 166 3.50 35.05 4.81
N PRO A 167 2.36 35.49 5.37
CA PRO A 167 1.08 34.85 5.13
C PRO A 167 0.59 35.07 3.70
N GLY A 168 0.12 33.99 3.06
CA GLY A 168 -0.38 34.01 1.67
C GLY A 168 0.71 34.05 0.60
N GLY A 169 1.99 33.91 0.97
CA GLY A 169 3.07 33.75 0.01
C GLY A 169 3.00 32.41 -0.71
N HIS A 170 3.26 32.42 -2.02
CA HIS A 170 3.40 31.20 -2.82
C HIS A 170 4.61 31.30 -3.75
N CYS A 171 5.15 30.14 -4.12
CA CYS A 171 6.24 30.04 -5.08
C CYS A 171 5.81 29.17 -6.27
N ILE A 172 6.37 29.45 -7.43
CA ILE A 172 6.29 28.55 -8.59
C ILE A 172 7.12 27.30 -8.28
N ASP A 173 6.75 26.17 -8.87
CA ASP A 173 7.47 24.90 -8.77
C ASP A 173 8.94 25.07 -9.18
N GLN A 174 9.81 25.02 -8.18
CA GLN A 174 11.23 25.30 -8.34
C GLN A 174 11.93 24.18 -9.14
N ASN A 175 11.55 22.91 -8.94
CA ASN A 175 12.13 21.78 -9.69
C ASN A 175 11.84 21.89 -11.18
N LYS A 176 10.62 22.29 -11.56
CA LYS A 176 10.28 22.53 -12.97
C LYS A 176 11.13 23.65 -13.55
N GLU A 177 11.35 24.73 -12.81
CA GLU A 177 12.21 25.82 -13.27
C GLU A 177 13.67 25.34 -13.51
N PHE A 178 14.25 24.58 -12.57
CA PHE A 178 15.59 23.99 -12.70
C PHE A 178 15.71 22.98 -13.86
N THR A 179 14.62 22.28 -14.16
CA THR A 179 14.53 21.37 -15.28
C THR A 179 14.56 22.13 -16.61
N TRP A 180 13.72 23.17 -16.75
CA TRP A 180 13.59 23.92 -17.99
C TRP A 180 14.82 24.77 -18.33
N ILE A 181 15.51 25.32 -17.33
CA ILE A 181 16.77 26.07 -17.54
C ILE A 181 17.94 25.16 -17.97
N SER A 182 17.90 23.87 -17.59
CA SER A 182 18.96 22.92 -17.91
C SER A 182 18.94 22.44 -19.37
N PHE A 183 17.77 22.44 -20.02
CA PHE A 183 17.61 22.02 -21.41
C PHE A 183 18.43 22.87 -22.42
N PRO A 184 18.29 24.22 -22.49
CA PRO A 184 19.10 25.03 -23.39
C PRO A 184 20.60 24.94 -23.07
N ASN A 185 20.95 24.69 -21.80
CA ASN A 185 22.33 24.49 -21.39
C ASN A 185 22.95 23.24 -22.04
N ILE A 186 22.26 22.10 -21.99
CA ILE A 186 22.69 20.85 -22.65
C ILE A 186 22.80 21.02 -24.17
N VAL A 187 21.79 21.66 -24.78
CA VAL A 187 21.78 21.90 -26.24
C VAL A 187 23.01 22.71 -26.67
N THR A 188 23.37 23.75 -25.90
CA THR A 188 24.55 24.56 -26.19
C THR A 188 25.86 23.79 -25.96
N ASP A 189 25.94 22.91 -24.96
CA ASP A 189 27.11 22.04 -24.74
C ASP A 189 27.35 21.09 -25.92
N VAL A 190 26.30 20.40 -26.37
CA VAL A 190 26.38 19.52 -27.55
C VAL A 190 26.80 20.31 -28.78
N ALA A 191 26.19 21.47 -29.02
CA ALA A 191 26.52 22.31 -30.17
C ALA A 191 28.00 22.77 -30.14
N MET A 192 28.52 23.13 -28.97
CA MET A 192 29.91 23.56 -28.80
C MET A 192 30.95 22.45 -28.96
N VAL A 193 30.60 21.20 -28.58
CA VAL A 193 31.43 20.01 -28.85
C VAL A 193 31.47 19.73 -30.36
N LEU A 194 30.32 19.73 -31.03
CA LEU A 194 30.19 19.30 -32.42
C LEU A 194 30.77 20.31 -33.41
N LEU A 195 30.61 21.61 -33.12
CA LEU A 195 30.96 22.69 -34.04
C LEU A 195 32.40 22.62 -34.60
N PRO A 196 33.47 22.41 -33.81
CA PRO A 196 34.85 22.38 -34.33
C PRO A 196 35.29 21.04 -34.95
N LEU A 197 34.56 19.93 -34.73
CA LEU A 197 35.00 18.58 -35.15
C LEU A 197 35.25 18.45 -36.67
N PRO A 198 34.37 18.93 -37.57
CA PRO A 198 34.59 18.78 -39.01
C PRO A 198 35.83 19.51 -39.52
N VAL A 199 36.24 20.61 -38.86
CA VAL A 199 37.43 21.38 -39.23
C VAL A 199 38.69 20.68 -38.73
N ILE A 200 38.67 20.14 -37.52
CA ILE A 200 39.81 19.44 -36.92
C ILE A 200 40.13 18.15 -37.67
N TRP A 201 39.10 17.41 -38.12
CA TRP A 201 39.29 16.17 -38.86
C TRP A 201 39.94 16.38 -40.22
N LYS A 202 39.80 17.58 -40.80
CA LYS A 202 40.43 17.99 -42.06
C LYS A 202 41.80 18.65 -41.88
N LEU A 203 42.27 18.82 -40.64
CA LEU A 203 43.51 19.51 -40.31
C LEU A 203 44.70 18.53 -40.37
N HIS A 204 45.65 18.78 -41.28
CA HIS A 204 46.89 18.00 -41.39
C HIS A 204 47.90 18.44 -40.32
N THR A 205 47.74 17.97 -39.08
CA THR A 205 48.64 18.30 -37.96
C THR A 205 49.50 17.13 -37.51
N SER A 206 50.58 17.43 -36.80
CA SER A 206 51.43 16.41 -36.18
C SER A 206 50.67 15.56 -35.17
N ARG A 207 51.04 14.28 -35.01
CA ARG A 207 50.36 13.33 -34.11
C ARG A 207 50.23 13.87 -32.67
N ASN A 208 51.21 14.62 -32.18
CA ASN A 208 51.20 15.22 -30.84
C ASN A 208 50.17 16.37 -30.72
N GLN A 209 50.03 17.21 -31.75
CA GLN A 209 49.00 18.26 -31.79
C GLN A 209 47.60 17.67 -31.90
N LYS A 210 47.45 16.58 -32.66
CA LYS A 210 46.17 15.86 -32.80
C LYS A 210 45.73 15.22 -31.47
N ILE A 211 46.67 14.65 -30.72
CA ILE A 211 46.42 14.12 -29.36
C ILE A 211 46.04 15.26 -28.40
N GLY A 212 46.76 16.39 -28.42
CA GLY A 212 46.45 17.55 -27.58
C GLY A 212 45.05 18.11 -27.85
N LEU A 213 44.69 18.27 -29.13
CA LEU A 213 43.33 18.67 -29.54
C LEU A 213 42.28 17.67 -29.04
N LEU A 214 42.50 16.37 -29.24
CA LEU A 214 41.57 15.32 -28.80
C LEU A 214 41.35 15.35 -27.27
N ILE A 215 42.40 15.51 -26.48
CA ILE A 215 42.31 15.61 -25.01
C ILE A 215 41.48 16.83 -24.61
N SER A 216 41.73 18.00 -25.21
CA SER A 216 40.93 19.21 -24.94
C SER A 216 39.44 19.02 -25.26
N PHE A 217 39.10 18.25 -26.29
CA PHE A 217 37.70 17.91 -26.61
C PHE A 217 37.07 16.91 -25.64
N LEU A 218 37.83 15.90 -25.21
CA LEU A 218 37.35 14.93 -24.22
C LEU A 218 37.10 15.57 -22.86
N THR A 219 37.95 16.52 -22.44
CA THR A 219 37.75 17.29 -21.21
C THR A 219 36.49 18.15 -21.28
N PHE A 220 36.16 18.71 -22.45
CA PHE A 220 34.91 19.45 -22.65
C PHE A 220 33.66 18.54 -22.61
N GLY A 221 33.81 17.27 -23.03
CA GLY A 221 32.77 16.25 -22.91
C GLY A 221 32.35 15.93 -21.47
N LEU A 222 33.22 16.13 -20.48
CA LEU A 222 32.87 15.97 -19.07
C LEU A 222 31.78 16.96 -18.63
N GLY A 223 31.81 18.20 -19.12
CA GLY A 223 30.79 19.22 -18.82
C GLY A 223 29.41 18.90 -19.42
N LEU A 224 29.38 18.20 -20.56
CA LEU A 224 28.14 17.68 -21.14
C LEU A 224 27.57 16.53 -20.30
N ILE A 225 28.44 15.59 -19.89
CA ILE A 225 28.02 14.45 -19.05
C ILE A 225 27.45 14.95 -17.72
N THR A 226 28.11 15.89 -17.04
CA THR A 226 27.60 16.44 -15.78
C THR A 226 26.28 17.20 -15.97
N SER A 227 26.11 17.92 -17.08
CA SER A 227 24.86 18.61 -17.39
C SER A 227 23.70 17.65 -17.67
N ILE A 228 23.95 16.52 -18.35
CA ILE A 228 22.93 15.47 -18.57
C ILE A 228 22.57 14.77 -17.26
N LEU A 229 23.57 14.37 -16.47
CA LEU A 229 23.33 13.73 -15.17
C LEU A 229 22.51 14.63 -14.24
N ARG A 230 22.82 15.93 -14.20
CA ARG A 230 22.04 16.90 -13.42
C ARG A 230 20.59 17.02 -13.94
N PHE A 231 20.39 17.06 -15.25
CA PHE A 231 19.05 17.13 -15.84
C PHE A 231 18.21 15.89 -15.50
N VAL A 232 18.79 14.69 -15.58
CA VAL A 232 18.11 13.44 -15.17
C VAL A 232 17.77 13.47 -13.69
N ASN A 233 18.70 13.89 -12.82
CA ASN A 233 18.46 13.96 -11.39
C ASN A 233 17.29 14.88 -11.01
N PHE A 234 17.05 15.98 -11.76
CA PHE A 234 15.90 16.86 -11.51
C PHE A 234 14.53 16.22 -11.82
N PHE A 235 14.48 15.13 -12.60
CA PHE A 235 13.24 14.36 -12.80
C PHE A 235 13.05 13.24 -11.78
N GLU A 236 14.13 12.75 -11.18
CA GLU A 236 14.10 11.60 -10.27
C GLU A 236 13.99 12.00 -8.80
N ILE A 237 14.48 13.18 -8.42
CA ILE A 237 14.63 13.60 -7.02
C ILE A 237 14.03 14.99 -6.81
N ASP A 238 13.10 15.10 -5.87
CA ASP A 238 12.67 16.40 -5.36
C ASP A 238 13.71 16.94 -4.37
N ILE A 239 14.60 17.80 -4.88
CA ILE A 239 15.67 18.42 -4.09
C ILE A 239 15.17 19.42 -3.04
N PHE A 240 13.88 19.75 -3.03
CA PHE A 240 13.27 20.70 -2.09
C PHE A 240 12.57 20.03 -0.90
N LEU A 241 12.51 18.69 -0.84
CA LEU A 241 11.99 17.95 0.32
C LEU A 241 12.87 18.12 1.57
N ASP A 242 14.20 18.00 1.40
CA ASP A 242 15.19 18.28 2.44
C ASP A 242 16.35 19.05 1.82
N PRO A 243 16.19 20.37 1.60
CA PRO A 243 17.07 21.12 0.72
C PRO A 243 18.51 21.28 1.28
N THR A 244 18.70 21.14 2.59
CA THR A 244 20.03 21.21 3.22
C THR A 244 20.78 19.87 3.21
N TRP A 245 20.12 18.78 2.80
CA TRP A 245 20.67 17.42 2.76
C TRP A 245 20.61 16.76 1.38
N SER A 246 19.44 16.80 0.72
CA SER A 246 19.14 16.10 -0.54
C SER A 246 19.95 16.60 -1.73
N ASN A 247 20.46 17.83 -1.65
CA ASN A 247 21.40 18.41 -2.63
C ASN A 247 22.77 17.69 -2.68
N ILE A 248 22.99 16.66 -1.85
CA ILE A 248 24.30 16.03 -1.62
C ILE A 248 24.28 14.52 -1.95
N THR A 249 23.15 13.98 -2.39
CA THR A 249 22.98 12.53 -2.55
C THR A 249 23.64 12.03 -3.83
N LYS A 250 24.71 11.23 -3.68
CA LYS A 250 25.10 10.27 -4.73
C LYS A 250 24.12 9.11 -4.69
N LYS A 251 23.51 8.80 -5.83
CA LYS A 251 22.92 7.47 -6.08
C LYS A 251 24.02 6.46 -5.80
N GLN A 252 23.87 5.63 -4.77
CA GLN A 252 24.74 4.47 -4.56
C GLN A 252 24.44 3.53 -5.73
N SER A 253 25.28 3.58 -6.76
CA SER A 253 25.31 2.55 -7.79
C SER A 253 25.82 1.27 -7.14
N THR A 254 24.99 0.24 -7.20
CA THR A 254 25.28 -1.15 -6.91
C THR A 254 26.47 -1.66 -7.76
N SER A 255 27.70 -1.50 -7.29
CA SER A 255 28.87 -2.29 -7.72
C SER A 255 30.09 -1.99 -6.84
N ASP A 256 30.40 -2.86 -5.89
CA ASP A 256 31.76 -3.36 -5.65
C ASP A 256 31.77 -4.42 -4.54
N SER A 257 32.06 -5.65 -4.95
CA SER A 257 32.41 -6.77 -4.07
C SER A 257 33.82 -7.25 -4.43
N SER A 258 34.79 -7.06 -3.54
CA SER A 258 35.74 -8.09 -3.08
C SER A 258 36.90 -7.48 -2.29
N GLY A 259 37.02 -7.89 -1.03
CA GLY A 259 38.09 -7.49 -0.11
C GLY A 259 37.66 -7.70 1.34
N THR A 260 37.76 -8.93 1.80
CA THR A 260 37.33 -9.45 3.11
C THR A 260 37.90 -8.69 4.32
N GLU A 261 37.01 -8.12 5.14
CA GLU A 261 37.03 -8.18 6.62
C GLU A 261 35.63 -7.80 7.18
N ASN A 262 35.01 -8.76 7.89
CA ASN A 262 33.78 -8.75 8.71
C ASN A 262 32.79 -7.56 8.62
N SER A 263 31.75 -7.72 7.78
CA SER A 263 30.38 -7.22 8.05
C SER A 263 29.40 -7.97 7.12
N THR A 264 28.34 -8.53 7.69
CA THR A 264 27.44 -9.46 7.00
C THR A 264 26.28 -8.76 6.31
N LEU A 265 26.33 -8.71 4.98
CA LEU A 265 25.21 -8.78 4.04
C LEU A 265 25.59 -9.82 2.97
N PRO A 266 24.67 -10.69 2.50
CA PRO A 266 23.99 -10.40 1.23
C PRO A 266 22.58 -11.02 1.05
N PHE A 267 21.72 -10.36 0.25
CA PHE A 267 20.68 -11.04 -0.54
C PHE A 267 20.70 -10.48 -1.97
N GLY A 268 20.75 -11.39 -2.95
CA GLY A 268 20.79 -11.10 -4.38
C GLY A 268 19.40 -10.83 -4.95
N LEU A 269 19.34 -9.86 -5.85
CA LEU A 269 18.25 -9.63 -6.79
C LEU A 269 18.82 -9.87 -8.19
N GLU A 270 18.36 -10.93 -8.85
CA GLU A 270 18.35 -10.96 -10.33
C GLU A 270 17.16 -10.12 -10.78
N LEU A 271 17.46 -8.95 -11.35
CA LEU A 271 16.52 -8.17 -12.16
C LEU A 271 16.93 -8.36 -13.62
N GLN A 272 16.13 -9.13 -14.35
CA GLN A 272 16.13 -9.04 -15.80
C GLN A 272 15.11 -7.97 -16.19
N GLU A 273 15.60 -6.76 -16.45
CA GLU A 273 14.89 -5.74 -17.21
C GLU A 273 14.64 -6.25 -18.64
N ASP A 274 13.49 -5.90 -19.19
CA ASP A 274 13.47 -5.30 -20.52
C ASP A 274 12.27 -4.34 -20.64
N LEU A 275 12.60 -3.06 -20.75
CA LEU A 275 11.69 -1.97 -21.10
C LEU A 275 11.59 -1.82 -22.63
N SER A 276 10.35 -1.73 -23.09
CA SER A 276 9.83 -1.02 -24.27
C SER A 276 10.72 -0.71 -25.50
N ALA A 277 10.24 -1.25 -26.63
CA ALA A 277 9.99 -0.58 -27.91
C ALA A 277 11.17 -0.06 -28.78
N SER A 278 11.28 -0.61 -29.98
CA SER A 278 11.65 0.17 -31.18
C SER A 278 10.95 -0.35 -32.43
N ARG A 279 10.28 0.56 -33.17
CA ARG A 279 9.87 0.36 -34.56
C ARG A 279 11.10 0.46 -35.47
N PRO A 280 11.06 -0.20 -36.63
CA PRO A 280 11.25 0.57 -37.86
C PRO A 280 10.20 0.25 -38.94
N SER A 281 9.89 1.28 -39.72
CA SER A 281 9.24 1.25 -41.02
C SER A 281 10.10 0.50 -42.05
N ASP A 282 9.49 -0.40 -42.85
CA ASP A 282 9.50 -0.34 -44.33
C ASP A 282 8.97 -1.64 -44.97
N GLY A 283 8.23 -1.45 -46.08
CA GLY A 283 8.44 -2.19 -47.32
C GLY A 283 8.19 -3.69 -47.40
N ASN A 284 7.02 -4.04 -47.96
CA ASN A 284 6.78 -5.08 -48.97
C ASN A 284 8.01 -5.92 -49.42
N ASP A 285 8.01 -7.24 -49.22
CA ASP A 285 8.02 -8.27 -50.29
C ASP A 285 8.41 -9.69 -49.82
N GLN A 286 7.65 -10.66 -50.35
CA GLN A 286 7.99 -12.05 -50.70
C GLN A 286 8.22 -13.17 -49.65
N LYS A 287 7.22 -14.07 -49.65
CA LYS A 287 7.28 -15.54 -49.84
C LYS A 287 8.14 -16.41 -48.91
N GLY A 288 7.42 -17.22 -48.12
CA GLY A 288 7.57 -18.67 -48.12
C GLY A 288 8.27 -19.29 -46.91
N LEU A 289 7.50 -19.95 -46.03
CA LEU A 289 7.52 -21.41 -45.85
C LEU A 289 6.40 -21.81 -44.89
N ILE A 290 5.68 -22.85 -45.28
CA ILE A 290 4.49 -23.39 -44.61
C ILE A 290 4.93 -24.50 -43.66
N ALA A 291 4.50 -24.43 -42.40
CA ALA A 291 4.32 -25.61 -41.54
C ALA A 291 2.93 -25.49 -40.87
N HIS A 292 2.03 -26.44 -41.17
CA HIS A 292 0.67 -26.47 -40.65
C HIS A 292 0.62 -27.08 -39.24
N PRO A 293 -0.23 -26.57 -38.33
CA PRO A 293 -0.48 -27.21 -37.03
C PRO A 293 -1.50 -28.37 -37.13
N PRO A 294 -1.57 -29.27 -36.13
CA PRO A 294 -2.28 -30.55 -36.19
C PRO A 294 -3.82 -30.43 -36.26
N HIS A 295 -4.44 -31.50 -36.76
CA HIS A 295 -5.84 -31.65 -37.16
C HIS A 295 -6.88 -31.29 -36.08
N GLU A 296 -6.54 -31.33 -34.79
CA GLU A 296 -7.48 -31.13 -33.68
C GLU A 296 -7.89 -29.67 -33.45
N ILE A 297 -7.09 -28.69 -33.89
CA ILE A 297 -7.42 -27.26 -33.75
C ILE A 297 -8.38 -26.79 -34.86
N ARG A 298 -8.48 -27.54 -35.96
CA ARG A 298 -9.27 -27.17 -37.15
C ARG A 298 -10.77 -27.49 -37.00
N GLU A 299 -11.15 -28.38 -36.11
CA GLU A 299 -12.57 -28.64 -35.80
C GLU A 299 -13.17 -27.59 -34.86
N GLU A 300 -12.40 -27.11 -33.87
CA GLU A 300 -12.88 -26.12 -32.89
C GLU A 300 -13.12 -24.74 -33.54
N ILE A 301 -12.24 -24.33 -34.47
CA ILE A 301 -12.35 -23.06 -35.20
C ILE A 301 -13.56 -23.05 -36.17
N ASN A 302 -13.96 -24.22 -36.69
CA ASN A 302 -15.12 -24.34 -37.55
C ASN A 302 -16.45 -24.41 -36.77
N ARG A 303 -16.44 -24.76 -35.49
CA ARG A 303 -17.62 -24.66 -34.60
C ARG A 303 -17.93 -23.21 -34.22
N VAL A 304 -16.91 -22.40 -33.96
CA VAL A 304 -17.08 -21.00 -33.52
C VAL A 304 -17.53 -20.08 -34.68
N ARG A 305 -17.13 -20.38 -35.93
CA ARG A 305 -17.55 -19.61 -37.12
C ARG A 305 -18.99 -19.83 -37.58
N LYS A 306 -19.72 -20.79 -36.99
CA LYS A 306 -21.13 -21.06 -37.33
C LYS A 306 -22.14 -20.25 -36.52
N PHE A 307 -21.68 -19.44 -35.55
CA PHE A 307 -22.54 -18.70 -34.61
C PHE A 307 -22.64 -17.19 -34.85
N GLN A 308 -22.00 -16.64 -35.88
CA GLN A 308 -22.12 -15.21 -36.19
C GLN A 308 -22.31 -14.99 -37.69
N GLY A 309 -23.55 -14.68 -38.07
CA GLY A 309 -23.88 -14.25 -39.42
C GLY A 309 -25.24 -13.56 -39.44
N VAL A 310 -25.29 -12.27 -39.11
CA VAL A 310 -26.25 -11.28 -39.65
C VAL A 310 -25.62 -9.88 -39.53
N GLU A 311 -25.47 -9.18 -40.67
CA GLU A 311 -25.13 -7.75 -40.81
C GLU A 311 -26.40 -6.87 -40.65
N HIS A 312 -26.39 -5.71 -39.95
CA HIS A 312 -26.26 -4.30 -40.43
C HIS A 312 -27.29 -3.40 -39.66
N PRO A 313 -27.34 -2.03 -39.77
CA PRO A 313 -26.64 -1.04 -38.93
C PRO A 313 -27.57 0.01 -38.24
N ASN A 314 -26.99 0.92 -37.42
CA ASN A 314 -27.51 2.22 -36.93
C ASN A 314 -28.93 2.35 -36.32
N ALA A 315 -29.02 2.67 -35.02
CA ALA A 315 -29.79 3.81 -34.48
C ALA A 315 -29.92 3.78 -32.93
N GLY A 316 -29.66 4.94 -32.30
CA GLY A 316 -30.42 5.50 -31.18
C GLY A 316 -30.68 4.64 -29.93
N ILE A 317 -29.93 4.92 -28.85
CA ILE A 317 -30.25 4.45 -27.51
C ILE A 317 -31.49 5.20 -26.99
N HIS A 318 -32.62 4.50 -26.91
CA HIS A 318 -33.76 4.86 -26.06
C HIS A 318 -33.92 3.82 -24.94
N VAL A 319 -33.87 4.28 -23.71
CA VAL A 319 -34.09 3.51 -22.48
C VAL A 319 -35.58 3.21 -22.29
N ARG A 320 -35.96 1.93 -22.26
CA ARG A 320 -36.93 1.30 -21.31
C ARG A 320 -37.35 -0.10 -21.79
N LYS A 321 -37.11 -1.13 -20.98
CA LYS A 321 -38.15 -1.97 -20.33
C LYS A 321 -37.55 -3.13 -19.53
N GLU A 322 -38.25 -3.42 -18.43
CA GLU A 322 -38.12 -4.51 -17.47
C GLU A 322 -37.70 -5.86 -18.08
N TYR A 323 -36.74 -6.53 -17.44
CA TYR A 323 -36.46 -7.95 -17.68
C TYR A 323 -37.20 -8.81 -16.66
N SER A 324 -38.12 -9.61 -17.19
CA SER A 324 -38.82 -10.70 -16.51
C SER A 324 -37.88 -11.89 -16.24
N LEU A 325 -37.94 -12.42 -15.01
CA LEU A 325 -37.34 -13.67 -14.52
C LEU A 325 -37.83 -14.90 -15.32
N SER A 326 -37.36 -15.10 -16.56
CA SER A 326 -37.81 -16.23 -17.39
C SER A 326 -36.71 -17.00 -18.13
N SER A 327 -35.43 -16.77 -17.83
CA SER A 327 -34.31 -17.45 -18.51
C SER A 327 -33.36 -18.19 -17.56
N VAL A 328 -33.91 -19.01 -16.66
CA VAL A 328 -33.15 -20.11 -16.05
C VAL A 328 -33.15 -21.30 -17.03
N PRO A 329 -32.02 -21.93 -17.35
CA PRO A 329 -31.97 -23.08 -18.24
C PRO A 329 -32.86 -24.23 -17.74
N ARG A 330 -33.72 -24.77 -18.61
CA ARG A 330 -34.66 -25.88 -18.36
C ARG A 330 -34.07 -27.10 -17.64
N VAL A 331 -32.75 -27.29 -17.69
CA VAL A 331 -32.03 -28.39 -17.03
C VAL A 331 -31.97 -28.18 -15.50
N VAL A 332 -31.82 -26.93 -15.05
CA VAL A 332 -31.80 -26.56 -13.62
C VAL A 332 -33.21 -26.58 -13.04
N GLN A 333 -34.21 -26.15 -13.82
CA GLN A 333 -35.63 -26.22 -13.44
C GLN A 333 -36.08 -27.67 -13.22
N ASN A 334 -35.70 -28.58 -14.12
CA ASN A 334 -36.10 -29.99 -14.06
C ASN A 334 -35.43 -30.77 -12.91
N ALA A 335 -34.23 -30.37 -12.47
CA ALA A 335 -33.58 -30.93 -11.30
C ALA A 335 -34.26 -30.46 -10.00
N CYS A 336 -34.59 -29.17 -9.91
CA CYS A 336 -35.37 -28.60 -8.81
C CYS A 336 -36.78 -29.20 -8.69
N ASP A 337 -37.46 -29.45 -9.82
CA ASP A 337 -38.81 -29.98 -9.81
C ASP A 337 -38.87 -31.49 -9.51
N ARG A 338 -37.83 -32.27 -9.86
CA ARG A 338 -37.70 -33.66 -9.42
C ARG A 338 -37.49 -33.78 -7.91
N LEU A 339 -36.64 -32.94 -7.32
CA LEU A 339 -36.42 -32.88 -5.87
C LEU A 339 -37.69 -32.45 -5.10
N LYS A 340 -38.48 -31.52 -5.64
CA LYS A 340 -39.77 -31.12 -5.06
C LYS A 340 -40.82 -32.23 -5.09
N THR A 341 -40.79 -33.09 -6.11
CA THR A 341 -41.80 -34.13 -6.30
C THR A 341 -41.49 -35.38 -5.47
N GLU A 342 -40.22 -35.72 -5.28
CA GLU A 342 -39.80 -36.81 -4.38
C GLU A 342 -39.99 -36.45 -2.89
N ASN A 343 -39.73 -35.20 -2.49
CA ASN A 343 -39.93 -34.74 -1.11
C ASN A 343 -41.41 -34.68 -0.67
N LYS A 344 -42.36 -34.57 -1.61
CA LYS A 344 -43.79 -34.49 -1.28
C LYS A 344 -44.40 -35.82 -0.83
N LYS A 345 -43.70 -36.95 -1.03
CA LYS A 345 -44.19 -38.30 -0.66
C LYS A 345 -43.83 -38.73 0.77
N ILE A 346 -42.95 -38.02 1.48
CA ILE A 346 -42.41 -38.45 2.79
C ILE A 346 -43.02 -37.67 3.98
N MET A 347 -43.78 -36.60 3.72
CA MET A 347 -44.13 -35.62 4.75
C MET A 347 -45.47 -35.89 5.47
N GLY A 348 -45.40 -36.70 6.52
CA GLY A 348 -46.43 -36.81 7.56
C GLY A 348 -45.87 -36.53 8.95
N GLY A 349 -45.90 -35.26 9.38
CA GLY A 349 -45.72 -34.82 10.78
C GLY A 349 -44.29 -34.44 11.21
N LYS A 350 -44.14 -33.23 11.79
CA LYS A 350 -42.96 -32.73 12.55
C LYS A 350 -41.59 -32.61 11.83
N MET A 351 -41.55 -32.41 10.51
CA MET A 351 -40.29 -32.24 9.74
C MET A 351 -40.00 -30.81 9.24
N VAL A 352 -40.32 -29.76 10.00
CA VAL A 352 -40.17 -28.37 9.50
C VAL A 352 -38.75 -27.81 9.69
N SER A 353 -37.95 -28.39 10.58
CA SER A 353 -36.63 -27.86 11.00
C SER A 353 -35.43 -28.76 10.64
N ASN A 354 -35.59 -29.71 9.71
CA ASN A 354 -34.56 -30.71 9.41
C ASN A 354 -33.95 -30.49 8.02
N ILE A 355 -32.73 -30.99 7.82
CA ILE A 355 -32.00 -30.89 6.54
C ILE A 355 -32.63 -31.88 5.54
N ALA A 356 -33.20 -31.36 4.45
CA ALA A 356 -33.77 -32.16 3.37
C ALA A 356 -32.72 -32.49 2.28
N ALA A 357 -31.80 -31.57 2.02
CA ALA A 357 -30.67 -31.80 1.11
C ALA A 357 -29.47 -30.92 1.49
N LEU A 358 -28.28 -31.40 1.19
CA LEU A 358 -27.01 -30.68 1.30
C LEU A 358 -26.24 -30.85 -0.02
N ALA A 359 -25.81 -29.74 -0.62
CA ALA A 359 -25.06 -29.73 -1.88
C ALA A 359 -23.94 -28.69 -1.84
N ALA A 360 -22.94 -28.84 -2.70
CA ALA A 360 -21.82 -27.92 -2.80
C ALA A 360 -21.48 -27.60 -4.26
N CYS A 361 -20.94 -26.40 -4.51
CA CYS A 361 -20.47 -26.02 -5.84
C CYS A 361 -19.36 -24.97 -5.77
N GLN A 362 -18.58 -24.89 -6.84
CA GLN A 362 -17.47 -23.95 -6.94
C GLN A 362 -17.96 -22.55 -7.31
N ARG A 363 -17.39 -21.54 -6.66
CA ARG A 363 -17.53 -20.10 -6.94
C ARG A 363 -16.15 -19.45 -6.96
N LEU A 364 -16.12 -18.12 -6.99
CA LEU A 364 -14.90 -17.33 -6.90
C LEU A 364 -14.92 -16.46 -5.64
N ASP A 365 -13.75 -16.28 -5.03
CA ASP A 365 -13.50 -15.27 -4.00
C ASP A 365 -13.26 -13.88 -4.64
N ALA A 366 -13.03 -12.87 -3.80
CA ALA A 366 -12.73 -11.51 -4.19
C ALA A 366 -11.44 -11.33 -5.02
N ASN A 367 -10.55 -12.31 -4.98
CA ASN A 367 -9.27 -12.33 -5.69
C ASN A 367 -9.33 -13.16 -6.99
N GLY A 368 -10.48 -13.78 -7.28
CA GLY A 368 -10.65 -14.66 -8.44
C GLY A 368 -10.14 -16.09 -8.20
N ASN A 369 -9.83 -16.47 -6.97
CA ASN A 369 -9.51 -17.85 -6.61
C ASN A 369 -10.78 -18.68 -6.40
N PRO A 370 -10.71 -20.01 -6.51
CA PRO A 370 -11.83 -20.90 -6.21
C PRO A 370 -12.34 -20.73 -4.77
N ALA A 371 -13.66 -20.60 -4.64
CA ALA A 371 -14.39 -20.59 -3.38
C ALA A 371 -15.43 -21.72 -3.37
N LEU A 372 -15.85 -22.13 -2.18
CA LEU A 372 -16.81 -23.20 -1.96
C LEU A 372 -18.15 -22.59 -1.53
N GLN A 373 -19.19 -22.84 -2.31
CA GLN A 373 -20.57 -22.52 -1.93
C GLN A 373 -21.27 -23.78 -1.45
N ILE A 374 -21.77 -23.77 -0.21
CA ILE A 374 -22.51 -24.88 0.39
C ILE A 374 -23.97 -24.47 0.52
N THR A 375 -24.88 -25.40 0.23
CA THR A 375 -26.32 -25.15 0.18
C THR A 375 -27.06 -26.18 1.02
N VAL A 376 -27.75 -25.71 2.06
CA VAL A 376 -28.69 -26.48 2.88
C VAL A 376 -30.11 -26.19 2.37
N THR A 377 -30.87 -27.24 2.05
CA THR A 377 -32.30 -27.13 1.71
C THR A 377 -33.13 -27.70 2.84
N THR A 378 -34.15 -26.97 3.27
CA THR A 378 -35.17 -27.44 4.24
C THR A 378 -36.55 -27.35 3.59
N SER A 379 -37.60 -27.69 4.34
CA SER A 379 -38.97 -27.45 3.87
C SER A 379 -39.33 -25.96 3.76
N LYS A 380 -38.58 -25.05 4.41
CA LYS A 380 -38.84 -23.61 4.39
C LYS A 380 -38.11 -22.89 3.25
N GLY A 381 -36.95 -23.37 2.84
CA GLY A 381 -36.16 -22.67 1.83
C GLY A 381 -34.80 -23.29 1.54
N ILE A 382 -33.97 -22.48 0.89
CA ILE A 382 -32.59 -22.80 0.49
C ILE A 382 -31.68 -21.77 1.15
N TYR A 383 -30.66 -22.24 1.87
CA TYR A 383 -29.74 -21.40 2.63
C TYR A 383 -28.32 -21.72 2.21
N THR A 384 -27.57 -20.68 1.86
CA THR A 384 -26.24 -20.84 1.29
C THR A 384 -25.20 -20.26 2.22
N SER A 385 -24.01 -20.83 2.24
CA SER A 385 -22.77 -20.19 2.71
C SER A 385 -21.78 -20.11 1.56
N LEU A 386 -20.93 -19.09 1.57
CA LEU A 386 -19.85 -18.94 0.61
C LEU A 386 -18.53 -18.71 1.35
N THR A 387 -17.72 -19.76 1.41
CA THR A 387 -16.43 -19.80 2.09
C THR A 387 -15.31 -19.78 1.08
N ALA A 388 -14.33 -18.90 1.26
CA ALA A 388 -13.10 -18.98 0.48
C ALA A 388 -12.34 -20.25 0.85
N VAL A 389 -11.58 -20.76 -0.12
CA VAL A 389 -10.71 -21.91 0.09
C VAL A 389 -9.28 -21.40 0.05
N PRO A 390 -8.57 -21.36 1.20
CA PRO A 390 -7.23 -20.81 1.24
C PRO A 390 -6.31 -21.58 0.29
N SER A 391 -5.58 -20.85 -0.54
CA SER A 391 -4.42 -21.43 -1.21
C SER A 391 -3.34 -21.59 -0.14
N LYS A 392 -3.08 -22.81 0.35
CA LYS A 392 -2.09 -23.05 1.41
C LYS A 392 -0.80 -22.29 1.13
N LYS A 393 -0.46 -21.31 1.97
CA LYS A 393 0.68 -20.42 1.75
C LYS A 393 1.98 -20.84 2.47
N ASN A 394 2.02 -21.95 3.22
CA ASN A 394 3.25 -22.38 3.90
C ASN A 394 3.53 -23.90 3.83
N LEU A 395 4.83 -24.21 3.66
CA LEU A 395 5.60 -25.43 3.93
C LEU A 395 5.53 -26.60 2.92
N LEU A 396 6.49 -26.60 1.98
CA LEU A 396 7.23 -27.75 1.43
C LEU A 396 6.46 -28.89 0.73
N SER A 397 5.13 -28.88 0.66
CA SER A 397 4.36 -29.80 -0.18
C SER A 397 3.94 -29.12 -1.48
N GLU A 398 4.05 -29.82 -2.61
CA GLU A 398 3.71 -29.31 -3.93
C GLU A 398 2.37 -28.54 -3.95
N PRO A 399 2.30 -27.37 -4.61
CA PRO A 399 1.08 -26.60 -4.72
C PRO A 399 0.02 -27.44 -5.42
N ARG A 400 -1.01 -27.90 -4.69
CA ARG A 400 -2.23 -28.38 -5.32
C ARG A 400 -2.95 -27.15 -5.88
N ASP A 401 -3.29 -27.23 -7.16
CA ASP A 401 -4.18 -26.26 -7.81
C ASP A 401 -5.47 -26.10 -6.96
N GLY A 402 -5.80 -24.86 -6.60
CA GLY A 402 -6.97 -24.53 -5.77
C GLY A 402 -8.28 -25.03 -6.39
N PHE A 403 -8.35 -25.15 -7.71
CA PHE A 403 -9.53 -25.71 -8.38
C PHE A 403 -9.70 -27.20 -8.08
N THR A 404 -8.60 -27.95 -8.06
CA THR A 404 -8.61 -29.38 -7.69
C THR A 404 -9.04 -29.56 -6.23
N HIS A 405 -8.60 -28.66 -5.34
CA HIS A 405 -8.98 -28.70 -3.92
C HIS A 405 -10.50 -28.49 -3.74
N VAL A 406 -11.08 -27.50 -4.42
CA VAL A 406 -12.53 -27.26 -4.33
C VAL A 406 -13.35 -28.42 -4.91
N GLN A 407 -12.88 -29.08 -5.98
CA GLN A 407 -13.56 -30.27 -6.49
C GLN A 407 -13.55 -31.43 -5.48
N GLN A 408 -12.43 -31.62 -4.75
CA GLN A 408 -12.36 -32.58 -3.66
C GLN A 408 -13.31 -32.21 -2.52
N ALA A 409 -13.37 -30.92 -2.14
CA ALA A 409 -14.29 -30.42 -1.12
C ALA A 409 -15.77 -30.64 -1.49
N ILE A 410 -16.13 -30.40 -2.76
CA ILE A 410 -17.48 -30.70 -3.28
C ILE A 410 -17.78 -32.19 -3.16
N HIS A 411 -16.86 -33.05 -3.62
CA HIS A 411 -17.01 -34.50 -3.51
C HIS A 411 -17.19 -34.96 -2.06
N ASN A 412 -16.36 -34.44 -1.14
CA ASN A 412 -16.43 -34.68 0.29
C ASN A 412 -17.81 -34.31 0.85
N ILE A 413 -18.34 -33.15 0.49
CA ILE A 413 -19.66 -32.71 0.97
C ILE A 413 -20.77 -33.60 0.43
N GLU A 414 -20.81 -33.85 -0.88
CA GLU A 414 -21.91 -34.56 -1.52
C GLU A 414 -21.95 -36.05 -1.19
N HIS A 415 -20.79 -36.69 -1.03
CA HIS A 415 -20.70 -38.14 -0.87
C HIS A 415 -20.37 -38.60 0.55
N ILE A 416 -19.88 -37.73 1.43
CA ILE A 416 -19.52 -38.09 2.80
C ILE A 416 -20.39 -37.33 3.80
N ILE A 417 -20.35 -36.00 3.79
CA ILE A 417 -21.04 -35.17 4.80
C ILE A 417 -22.56 -35.23 4.61
N ALA A 418 -23.07 -35.01 3.40
CA ALA A 418 -24.49 -34.96 3.09
C ALA A 418 -25.27 -36.23 3.52
N PRO A 419 -24.89 -37.45 3.09
CA PRO A 419 -25.64 -38.65 3.47
C PRO A 419 -25.59 -38.90 4.99
N ALA A 420 -24.45 -38.65 5.62
CA ALA A 420 -24.27 -38.85 7.05
C ALA A 420 -25.10 -37.86 7.88
N LEU A 421 -25.07 -36.57 7.52
CA LEU A 421 -25.73 -35.49 8.24
C LEU A 421 -27.26 -35.56 8.10
N ILE A 422 -27.76 -35.80 6.88
CA ILE A 422 -29.21 -35.97 6.63
C ILE A 422 -29.76 -37.16 7.41
N GLY A 423 -29.01 -38.28 7.45
CA GLY A 423 -29.41 -39.49 8.17
C GLY A 423 -29.56 -39.32 9.69
N LYS A 424 -28.89 -38.32 10.29
CA LYS A 424 -29.02 -38.02 11.73
C LYS A 424 -30.29 -37.25 12.09
N ASN A 425 -30.91 -36.56 11.13
CA ASN A 425 -32.18 -35.88 11.31
C ASN A 425 -32.19 -34.85 12.47
N PHE A 426 -31.10 -34.08 12.59
CA PHE A 426 -30.95 -33.02 13.60
C PHE A 426 -32.00 -31.91 13.47
N ASP A 427 -32.36 -31.30 14.59
CA ASP A 427 -33.28 -30.17 14.66
C ASP A 427 -32.48 -28.85 14.57
N LEU A 428 -32.51 -28.21 13.39
CA LEU A 428 -31.74 -26.99 13.10
C LEU A 428 -32.04 -25.81 14.05
N THR A 429 -33.13 -25.85 14.80
CA THR A 429 -33.48 -24.78 15.76
C THR A 429 -32.67 -24.80 17.06
N LYS A 430 -31.97 -25.90 17.36
CA LYS A 430 -31.28 -26.09 18.67
C LYS A 430 -30.07 -27.03 18.65
N ASP A 431 -29.82 -27.70 17.53
CA ASP A 431 -28.78 -28.73 17.44
C ASP A 431 -27.53 -28.25 16.66
N LEU A 432 -27.30 -26.94 16.46
CA LEU A 432 -26.12 -26.44 15.73
C LEU A 432 -24.82 -27.00 16.32
N LYS A 433 -24.66 -26.95 17.64
CA LYS A 433 -23.53 -27.56 18.35
C LYS A 433 -23.37 -29.06 18.07
N LYS A 434 -24.48 -29.80 18.00
CA LYS A 434 -24.44 -31.25 17.71
C LYS A 434 -24.11 -31.53 16.26
N ILE A 435 -24.58 -30.69 15.34
CA ILE A 435 -24.25 -30.74 13.92
C ILE A 435 -22.74 -30.50 13.75
N ASP A 436 -22.21 -29.43 14.34
CA ASP A 436 -20.78 -29.09 14.29
C ASP A 436 -19.90 -30.23 14.86
N GLY A 437 -20.28 -30.75 16.04
CA GLY A 437 -19.59 -31.88 16.65
C GLY A 437 -19.65 -33.14 15.78
N PHE A 438 -20.82 -33.47 15.22
CA PHE A 438 -20.98 -34.64 14.36
C PHE A 438 -20.16 -34.55 13.06
N VAL A 439 -20.14 -33.40 12.40
CA VAL A 439 -19.35 -33.19 11.18
C VAL A 439 -17.84 -33.27 11.48
N THR A 440 -17.43 -32.81 12.66
CA THR A 440 -16.04 -32.91 13.13
C THR A 440 -15.65 -34.36 13.46
N GLU A 441 -16.50 -35.12 14.14
CA GLU A 441 -16.31 -36.56 14.39
C GLU A 441 -16.26 -37.37 13.09
N LEU A 442 -17.09 -37.02 12.11
CA LEU A 442 -17.09 -37.64 10.78
C LEU A 442 -15.74 -37.43 10.07
N ALA A 443 -15.12 -36.27 10.25
CA ALA A 443 -13.79 -35.98 9.70
C ALA A 443 -12.69 -36.83 10.36
N ALA A 444 -12.75 -37.00 11.69
CA ALA A 444 -11.77 -37.80 12.43
C ALA A 444 -11.86 -39.29 12.07
N THR A 445 -13.08 -39.84 12.01
CA THR A 445 -13.31 -41.26 11.67
C THR A 445 -12.93 -41.60 10.22
N ALA A 446 -13.11 -40.67 9.28
CA ALA A 446 -12.63 -40.82 7.89
C ALA A 446 -11.09 -40.88 7.79
N ALA A 447 -10.36 -40.32 8.77
CA ALA A 447 -8.90 -40.31 8.79
C ALA A 447 -8.27 -41.62 9.35
N GLU A 448 -9.01 -42.38 10.17
CA GLU A 448 -8.53 -43.58 10.86
C GLU A 448 -8.83 -44.90 10.10
N GLY A 449 -9.78 -44.91 9.17
CA GLY A 449 -10.36 -46.15 8.61
C GLY A 449 -9.77 -46.74 7.31
N GLY A 450 -8.57 -46.33 6.86
CA GLY A 450 -8.07 -46.70 5.51
C GLY A 450 -6.75 -47.48 5.46
N ASP A 451 -6.81 -48.77 5.13
CA ASP A 451 -5.67 -49.58 4.71
C ASP A 451 -5.29 -49.19 3.25
N SER A 452 -4.17 -48.49 3.06
CA SER A 452 -3.46 -48.28 1.78
C SER A 452 -4.14 -47.57 0.59
N GLN A 453 -5.30 -46.92 0.73
CA GLN A 453 -5.81 -45.94 -0.26
C GLN A 453 -6.13 -44.59 0.41
N ALA A 454 -5.88 -43.50 -0.32
CA ALA A 454 -5.77 -42.11 0.16
C ALA A 454 -6.72 -41.76 1.33
N LYS A 455 -6.14 -41.37 2.48
CA LYS A 455 -6.87 -40.80 3.62
C LYS A 455 -7.70 -39.60 3.16
N THR A 456 -9.03 -39.69 3.22
CA THR A 456 -9.92 -38.57 2.93
C THR A 456 -9.95 -37.63 4.13
N VAL A 457 -9.19 -36.54 4.08
CA VAL A 457 -9.22 -35.48 5.09
C VAL A 457 -10.27 -34.46 4.66
N LEU A 458 -11.34 -34.31 5.44
CA LEU A 458 -12.26 -33.18 5.28
C LEU A 458 -11.51 -31.89 5.68
N GLY A 459 -11.57 -30.84 4.87
CA GLY A 459 -10.98 -29.54 5.17
C GLY A 459 -11.77 -28.73 6.20
N LYS A 460 -11.24 -27.57 6.58
CA LYS A 460 -11.90 -26.65 7.54
C LYS A 460 -13.05 -25.91 6.86
N GLU A 461 -12.84 -25.54 5.61
CA GLU A 461 -13.79 -24.83 4.74
C GLU A 461 -15.09 -25.60 4.52
N GLU A 462 -15.06 -26.93 4.34
CA GLU A 462 -16.29 -27.72 4.21
C GLU A 462 -17.11 -27.67 5.50
N ARG A 463 -16.44 -27.82 6.64
CA ARG A 463 -17.09 -27.89 7.96
C ARG A 463 -17.64 -26.53 8.38
N MET A 464 -16.86 -25.47 8.22
CA MET A 464 -17.28 -24.10 8.50
C MET A 464 -18.45 -23.70 7.59
N GLY A 465 -18.36 -24.00 6.29
CA GLY A 465 -19.44 -23.69 5.35
C GLY A 465 -20.73 -24.45 5.67
N VAL A 466 -20.66 -25.73 6.07
CA VAL A 466 -21.84 -26.49 6.54
C VAL A 466 -22.44 -25.83 7.77
N SER A 467 -21.60 -25.45 8.74
CA SER A 467 -22.01 -24.80 9.98
C SER A 467 -22.76 -23.49 9.72
N VAL A 468 -22.20 -22.61 8.88
CA VAL A 468 -22.82 -21.33 8.48
C VAL A 468 -24.15 -21.53 7.74
N ALA A 469 -24.21 -22.48 6.80
CA ALA A 469 -25.45 -22.77 6.07
C ALA A 469 -26.53 -23.36 6.99
N CYS A 470 -26.15 -24.20 7.96
CA CYS A 470 -27.05 -24.73 8.98
C CYS A 470 -27.55 -23.65 9.94
N ALA A 471 -26.70 -22.70 10.35
CA ALA A 471 -27.10 -21.58 11.20
C ALA A 471 -28.15 -20.68 10.51
N ARG A 472 -27.97 -20.39 9.21
CA ARG A 472 -28.97 -19.67 8.41
C ARG A 472 -30.31 -20.42 8.32
N ALA A 473 -30.25 -21.72 8.08
CA ALA A 473 -31.43 -22.57 8.04
C ALA A 473 -32.12 -22.66 9.41
N GLY A 474 -31.33 -22.71 10.50
CA GLY A 474 -31.78 -22.72 11.88
C GLY A 474 -32.50 -21.45 12.29
N ALA A 475 -31.95 -20.29 11.93
CA ALA A 475 -32.55 -18.98 12.18
C ALA A 475 -33.96 -18.90 11.56
N ASP A 476 -34.10 -19.23 10.27
CA ASP A 476 -35.41 -19.22 9.61
C ASP A 476 -36.34 -20.32 10.14
N ALA A 477 -35.82 -21.50 10.48
CA ALA A 477 -36.59 -22.56 11.13
C ALA A 477 -37.19 -22.09 12.48
N ALA A 478 -36.40 -21.38 13.29
CA ALA A 478 -36.79 -20.78 14.56
C ALA A 478 -37.66 -19.52 14.42
N GLY A 479 -37.73 -18.93 13.22
CA GLY A 479 -38.51 -17.73 12.95
C GLY A 479 -37.89 -16.46 13.52
N VAL A 480 -36.56 -16.42 13.63
CA VAL A 480 -35.78 -15.27 14.11
C VAL A 480 -34.74 -14.85 13.07
N PRO A 481 -34.31 -13.58 13.04
CA PRO A 481 -33.18 -13.18 12.21
C PRO A 481 -31.88 -13.89 12.61
N LEU A 482 -30.93 -13.94 11.68
CA LEU A 482 -29.67 -14.64 11.88
C LEU A 482 -28.86 -14.10 13.07
N TYR A 483 -28.73 -12.78 13.22
CA TYR A 483 -28.04 -12.19 14.38
C TYR A 483 -28.64 -12.62 15.73
N GLU A 484 -29.97 -12.80 15.82
CA GLU A 484 -30.63 -13.25 17.05
C GLU A 484 -30.44 -14.76 17.25
N PHE A 485 -30.43 -15.55 16.19
CA PHE A 485 -30.07 -16.97 16.25
C PHE A 485 -28.63 -17.15 16.76
N VAL A 486 -27.68 -16.38 16.22
CA VAL A 486 -26.28 -16.36 16.69
C VAL A 486 -26.20 -15.94 18.16
N ARG A 487 -26.99 -14.94 18.58
CA ARG A 487 -27.05 -14.52 20.00
C ARG A 487 -27.54 -15.67 20.90
N GLN A 488 -28.53 -16.43 20.46
CA GLN A 488 -29.05 -17.59 21.20
C GLN A 488 -27.99 -18.69 21.31
N GLU A 489 -27.36 -19.07 20.21
CA GLU A 489 -26.33 -20.12 20.17
C GLU A 489 -25.07 -19.72 20.94
N SER A 490 -24.64 -18.46 20.85
CA SER A 490 -23.47 -17.96 21.60
C SER A 490 -23.75 -17.66 23.08
N PHE A 491 -25.02 -17.72 23.51
CA PHE A 491 -25.49 -17.34 24.84
C PHE A 491 -25.24 -15.86 25.21
N ALA A 492 -25.09 -14.98 24.23
CA ALA A 492 -24.89 -13.56 24.47
C ALA A 492 -26.13 -12.89 25.11
N ALA A 493 -25.91 -11.80 25.84
CA ALA A 493 -26.97 -11.07 26.55
C ALA A 493 -28.08 -10.58 25.59
N LYS A 494 -29.34 -10.70 26.03
CA LYS A 494 -30.53 -10.40 25.21
C LYS A 494 -30.68 -8.92 24.85
N ALA A 495 -30.29 -8.00 25.75
CA ALA A 495 -30.45 -6.57 25.54
C ALA A 495 -29.40 -5.76 26.33
N PRO A 496 -29.02 -4.56 25.85
CA PRO A 496 -29.27 -4.08 24.50
C PRO A 496 -28.46 -4.88 23.46
N TYR A 497 -28.95 -4.95 22.22
CA TYR A 497 -28.10 -5.33 21.09
C TYR A 497 -27.01 -4.28 20.91
N ILE A 498 -25.81 -4.73 20.53
CA ILE A 498 -24.69 -3.83 20.30
C ILE A 498 -24.31 -3.83 18.82
N MET A 499 -24.42 -2.66 18.19
CA MET A 499 -23.84 -2.44 16.88
C MET A 499 -22.33 -2.24 17.01
N PRO A 500 -21.51 -3.01 16.27
CA PRO A 500 -20.06 -2.92 16.38
C PRO A 500 -19.53 -1.60 15.82
N VAL A 501 -18.36 -1.16 16.27
CA VAL A 501 -17.59 -0.13 15.57
C VAL A 501 -16.96 -0.77 14.33
N PRO A 502 -17.19 -0.23 13.12
CA PRO A 502 -16.51 -0.70 11.92
C PRO A 502 -15.07 -0.18 11.91
N PHE A 503 -14.13 -1.11 11.76
CA PHE A 503 -12.71 -0.84 11.60
C PHE A 503 -12.38 -0.94 10.11
N PHE A 504 -12.24 0.22 9.46
CA PHE A 504 -11.99 0.30 8.02
C PHE A 504 -10.50 0.28 7.74
N THR A 505 -9.98 -0.80 7.15
CA THR A 505 -8.59 -0.85 6.68
C THR A 505 -8.47 -0.01 5.41
N ILE A 506 -7.80 1.15 5.47
CA ILE A 506 -7.84 2.15 4.39
C ILE A 506 -6.48 2.41 3.74
N LEU A 507 -5.36 2.08 4.39
CA LEU A 507 -4.02 2.24 3.84
C LEU A 507 -3.15 1.04 4.23
N ASN A 508 -2.26 0.65 3.33
CA ASN A 508 -1.27 -0.40 3.53
C ASN A 508 0.08 0.12 3.04
N GLY A 509 1.14 0.00 3.83
CA GLY A 509 2.48 0.46 3.45
C GLY A 509 3.57 -0.14 4.33
N ASP A 510 4.69 -0.52 3.72
CA ASP A 510 5.85 -1.13 4.41
C ASP A 510 5.50 -2.27 5.37
N GLY A 511 4.49 -3.08 5.02
CA GLY A 511 4.00 -4.20 5.83
C GLY A 511 3.18 -3.80 7.07
N VAL A 512 2.74 -2.54 7.16
CA VAL A 512 1.83 -2.03 8.18
C VAL A 512 0.44 -1.81 7.56
N GLU A 513 -0.61 -2.29 8.23
CA GLU A 513 -1.99 -1.95 7.89
C GLU A 513 -2.50 -0.82 8.77
N TYR A 514 -3.11 0.19 8.15
CA TYR A 514 -3.70 1.32 8.85
C TYR A 514 -5.21 1.30 8.72
N THR A 515 -5.86 1.35 9.88
CA THR A 515 -7.30 1.22 10.03
C THR A 515 -7.87 2.45 10.72
N ILE A 516 -9.04 2.92 10.29
CA ILE A 516 -9.79 3.96 11.00
C ILE A 516 -11.04 3.38 11.65
N ALA A 517 -11.37 3.89 12.83
CA ALA A 517 -12.48 3.41 13.65
C ALA A 517 -13.34 4.61 14.11
N PRO A 518 -14.58 4.77 13.63
CA PRO A 518 -15.49 5.86 14.02
C PRO A 518 -16.07 5.66 15.43
N THR A 519 -15.22 5.72 16.47
CA THR A 519 -15.61 5.47 17.87
C THR A 519 -16.54 6.54 18.44
N GLY A 520 -16.52 7.76 17.89
CA GLY A 520 -17.40 8.87 18.29
C GLY A 520 -18.74 8.94 17.54
N ALA A 521 -19.03 7.97 16.66
CA ALA A 521 -20.33 7.90 16.00
C ALA A 521 -21.45 7.54 16.99
N THR A 522 -22.69 7.90 16.66
CA THR A 522 -23.87 7.62 17.50
C THR A 522 -24.66 6.39 17.06
N ASN A 523 -24.51 5.97 15.81
CA ASN A 523 -25.18 4.84 15.17
C ASN A 523 -24.37 4.35 13.96
N MET A 524 -24.75 3.21 13.40
CA MET A 524 -24.03 2.57 12.29
C MET A 524 -24.02 3.46 11.03
N ALA A 525 -25.15 4.10 10.71
CA ALA A 525 -25.25 5.02 9.58
C ALA A 525 -24.22 6.18 9.66
N SER A 526 -24.08 6.79 10.83
CA SER A 526 -23.09 7.85 11.08
C SER A 526 -21.66 7.31 11.00
N ALA A 527 -21.40 6.11 11.55
CA ALA A 527 -20.09 5.48 11.48
C ALA A 527 -19.63 5.19 10.05
N ILE A 528 -20.50 4.62 9.22
CA ILE A 528 -20.20 4.33 7.80
C ILE A 528 -19.98 5.63 7.01
N LYS A 529 -20.77 6.68 7.29
CA LYS A 529 -20.57 8.00 6.69
C LYS A 529 -19.18 8.55 7.02
N MET A 530 -18.81 8.56 8.31
CA MET A 530 -17.50 9.03 8.77
C MET A 530 -16.35 8.28 8.07
N GLY A 531 -16.42 6.94 8.04
CA GLY A 531 -15.40 6.11 7.39
C GLY A 531 -15.29 6.38 5.87
N THR A 532 -16.42 6.53 5.19
CA THR A 532 -16.46 6.77 3.74
C THR A 532 -15.95 8.17 3.37
N GLU A 533 -16.30 9.19 4.13
CA GLU A 533 -15.80 10.56 3.92
C GLU A 533 -14.29 10.63 4.13
N THR A 534 -13.75 10.01 5.19
CA THR A 534 -12.31 9.93 5.42
C THR A 534 -11.59 9.11 4.35
N TYR A 535 -12.15 7.98 3.90
CA TYR A 535 -11.55 7.17 2.82
C TYR A 535 -11.45 7.95 1.50
N ASN A 536 -12.49 8.69 1.12
CA ASN A 536 -12.46 9.52 -0.10
C ASN A 536 -11.51 10.72 0.05
N SER A 537 -11.47 11.35 1.22
CA SER A 537 -10.50 12.42 1.49
C SER A 537 -9.06 11.90 1.44
N LEU A 538 -8.80 10.67 1.91
CA LEU A 538 -7.47 10.05 1.84
C LEU A 538 -7.08 9.79 0.39
N LYS A 539 -8.03 9.30 -0.42
CA LYS A 539 -7.80 9.07 -1.86
C LYS A 539 -7.31 10.34 -2.54
N GLN A 540 -7.98 11.46 -2.28
CA GLN A 540 -7.61 12.75 -2.86
C GLN A 540 -6.23 13.20 -2.36
N ALA A 541 -5.96 13.09 -1.05
CA ALA A 541 -4.68 13.47 -0.49
C ALA A 541 -3.51 12.62 -1.05
N LEU A 542 -3.73 11.33 -1.29
CA LEU A 542 -2.75 10.45 -1.94
C LEU A 542 -2.52 10.82 -3.41
N GLU A 543 -3.60 11.10 -4.15
CA GLU A 543 -3.51 11.53 -5.55
C GLU A 543 -2.79 12.87 -5.69
N ASP A 544 -3.06 13.82 -4.79
CA ASP A 544 -2.40 15.12 -4.75
C ASP A 544 -0.91 15.01 -4.38
N LYS A 545 -0.56 14.14 -3.41
CA LYS A 545 0.83 13.98 -2.93
C LYS A 545 1.70 13.14 -3.85
N LEU A 546 1.16 12.05 -4.41
CA LEU A 546 1.95 10.99 -5.07
C LEU A 546 1.43 10.61 -6.46
N GLY A 547 0.35 11.25 -6.92
CA GLY A 547 -0.26 10.98 -8.21
C GLY A 547 -1.30 9.85 -8.19
N GLN A 548 -2.02 9.71 -9.30
CA GLN A 548 -3.16 8.80 -9.42
C GLN A 548 -2.82 7.33 -9.13
N SER A 549 -1.61 6.88 -9.45
CA SER A 549 -1.15 5.51 -9.19
C SER A 549 -1.12 5.15 -7.70
N ALA A 550 -0.98 6.14 -6.80
CA ALA A 550 -1.01 5.91 -5.35
C ALA A 550 -2.40 5.55 -4.81
N THR A 551 -3.44 5.60 -5.65
CA THR A 551 -4.83 5.27 -5.29
C THR A 551 -5.25 3.85 -5.71
N TYR A 552 -4.31 3.02 -6.19
CA TYR A 552 -4.59 1.61 -6.43
C TYR A 552 -4.86 0.86 -5.13
N THR A 553 -5.84 -0.03 -5.18
CA THR A 553 -6.34 -0.72 -4.01
C THR A 553 -5.84 -2.16 -3.91
N THR A 554 -5.68 -2.62 -2.67
CA THR A 554 -5.39 -4.00 -2.31
C THR A 554 -6.64 -4.89 -2.45
N PRO A 555 -6.51 -6.23 -2.28
CA PRO A 555 -7.64 -7.13 -2.05
C PRO A 555 -8.63 -6.66 -0.98
N THR A 556 -8.15 -6.03 0.09
CA THR A 556 -8.99 -5.53 1.19
C THR A 556 -9.61 -4.16 0.90
N GLY A 557 -9.32 -3.58 -0.28
CA GLY A 557 -9.85 -2.30 -0.71
C GLY A 557 -9.09 -1.08 -0.17
N SER A 558 -8.09 -1.28 0.69
CA SER A 558 -7.20 -0.21 1.16
C SER A 558 -6.29 0.29 0.04
N PHE A 559 -5.81 1.53 0.12
CA PHE A 559 -4.78 2.02 -0.79
C PHE A 559 -3.43 1.37 -0.49
N SER A 560 -2.70 0.95 -1.53
CA SER A 560 -1.38 0.32 -1.40
C SER A 560 -0.27 1.32 -1.68
N ASN A 561 0.54 1.66 -0.68
CA ASN A 561 1.59 2.66 -0.80
C ASN A 561 2.88 2.27 -0.06
N HIS A 562 3.96 2.03 -0.82
CA HIS A 562 5.29 1.70 -0.30
C HIS A 562 6.27 2.89 -0.36
N GLN A 563 5.79 4.06 -0.78
CA GLN A 563 6.61 5.28 -0.88
C GLN A 563 6.51 6.13 0.39
N LEU A 564 5.46 5.94 1.19
CA LEU A 564 5.26 6.61 2.46
C LEU A 564 5.95 5.85 3.59
N LEU A 565 6.85 6.52 4.28
CA LEU A 565 7.38 6.03 5.56
C LEU A 565 6.23 5.87 6.58
N PRO A 566 6.31 4.93 7.55
CA PRO A 566 5.22 4.65 8.46
C PRO A 566 4.68 5.85 9.24
N LEU A 567 5.56 6.77 9.64
CA LEU A 567 5.18 7.99 10.35
C LEU A 567 4.49 9.00 9.42
N GLU A 568 4.94 9.10 8.17
CA GLU A 568 4.27 9.94 7.17
C GLU A 568 2.86 9.43 6.86
N ALA A 569 2.68 8.11 6.79
CA ALA A 569 1.37 7.50 6.63
C ALA A 569 0.43 7.85 7.80
N LEU A 570 0.91 7.76 9.05
CA LEU A 570 0.15 8.19 10.23
C LEU A 570 -0.21 9.67 10.20
N HIS A 571 0.76 10.53 9.84
CA HIS A 571 0.52 11.96 9.76
C HIS A 571 -0.48 12.31 8.65
N LEU A 572 -0.37 11.69 7.47
CA LEU A 572 -1.31 11.85 6.37
C LEU A 572 -2.73 11.43 6.79
N LEU A 573 -2.87 10.30 7.50
CA LEU A 573 -4.14 9.83 8.02
C LEU A 573 -4.74 10.79 9.04
N ALA A 574 -3.95 11.28 10.00
CA ALA A 574 -4.40 12.25 11.00
C ALA A 574 -4.88 13.56 10.34
N THR A 575 -4.12 14.08 9.37
CA THR A 575 -4.49 15.26 8.60
C THR A 575 -5.75 15.01 7.77
N THR A 576 -5.91 13.83 7.20
CA THR A 576 -7.12 13.46 6.43
C THR A 576 -8.36 13.38 7.33
N ILE A 577 -8.25 12.78 8.53
CA ILE A 577 -9.32 12.76 9.54
C ILE A 577 -9.71 14.19 9.91
N HIS A 578 -8.73 15.07 10.05
CA HIS A 578 -8.96 16.49 10.32
C HIS A 578 -9.68 17.20 9.16
N SER A 579 -9.18 17.05 7.93
CA SER A 579 -9.79 17.64 6.73
C SER A 579 -11.21 17.14 6.46
N ALA A 580 -11.51 15.89 6.84
CA ALA A 580 -12.86 15.32 6.77
C ALA A 580 -13.80 15.82 7.90
N ASN A 581 -13.35 16.70 8.79
CA ASN A 581 -14.08 17.22 9.95
C ASN A 581 -14.48 16.15 10.99
N HIS A 582 -13.68 15.09 11.13
CA HIS A 582 -13.94 13.97 12.05
C HIS A 582 -12.91 13.88 13.19
N THR A 583 -12.20 14.97 13.49
CA THR A 583 -11.22 15.02 14.59
C THR A 583 -11.88 14.69 15.93
N GLY A 584 -11.28 13.76 16.68
CA GLY A 584 -11.81 13.31 17.98
C GLY A 584 -12.95 12.28 17.88
N SER A 585 -13.56 12.10 16.69
CA SER A 585 -14.62 11.12 16.45
C SER A 585 -14.12 9.84 15.79
N ILE A 586 -12.97 9.90 15.12
CA ILE A 586 -12.30 8.74 14.51
C ILE A 586 -10.99 8.45 15.25
N SER A 587 -10.83 7.20 15.64
CA SER A 587 -9.61 6.61 16.18
C SER A 587 -8.85 5.82 15.10
N ILE A 588 -7.60 5.47 15.36
CA ILE A 588 -6.72 4.72 14.46
C ILE A 588 -6.41 3.33 15.06
N GLY A 589 -6.41 2.30 14.22
CA GLY A 589 -5.84 0.99 14.52
C GLY A 589 -4.65 0.70 13.62
N LEU A 590 -3.66 -0.05 14.13
CA LEU A 590 -2.50 -0.48 13.34
C LEU A 590 -2.30 -1.99 13.46
N ASN A 591 -2.12 -2.67 12.33
CA ASN A 591 -1.43 -3.97 12.31
C ASN A 591 0.05 -3.70 12.04
N ALA A 592 0.87 -3.85 13.07
CA ALA A 592 2.22 -3.27 13.16
C ALA A 592 3.35 -4.30 13.05
N ALA A 593 3.09 -5.47 12.45
CA ALA A 593 4.06 -6.56 12.34
C ALA A 593 5.40 -6.16 11.70
N SER A 594 5.46 -5.05 10.93
CA SER A 594 6.57 -4.68 10.06
C SER A 594 7.50 -3.55 10.54
N PHE A 595 7.42 -3.06 11.79
CA PHE A 595 8.51 -2.22 12.37
C PHE A 595 9.80 -3.03 12.65
N THR A 596 10.11 -4.00 11.77
CA THR A 596 11.02 -5.15 11.93
C THR A 596 12.49 -4.80 12.16
N ALA A 597 12.91 -3.57 11.86
CA ALA A 597 14.29 -3.12 12.05
C ALA A 597 14.61 -2.67 13.49
N LEU A 598 13.61 -2.52 14.36
CA LEU A 598 13.81 -2.07 15.74
C LEU A 598 13.84 -3.26 16.72
N ASN A 599 14.71 -3.16 17.74
CA ASN A 599 14.67 -4.08 18.87
C ASN A 599 13.36 -3.90 19.68
N SER A 600 12.97 -4.92 20.45
CA SER A 600 11.66 -4.96 21.10
C SER A 600 11.43 -3.81 22.09
N GLN A 601 12.47 -3.33 22.80
CA GLN A 601 12.34 -2.16 23.69
C GLN A 601 12.13 -0.87 22.90
N ALA A 602 12.90 -0.64 21.83
CA ALA A 602 12.74 0.53 20.98
C ALA A 602 11.36 0.55 20.28
N LYS A 603 10.80 -0.62 19.93
CA LYS A 603 9.42 -0.73 19.43
C LYS A 603 8.39 -0.33 20.49
N ILE A 604 8.54 -0.79 21.73
CA ILE A 604 7.67 -0.41 22.85
C ILE A 604 7.67 1.11 23.01
N ASP A 605 8.84 1.73 23.07
CA ASP A 605 9.00 3.17 23.27
C ASP A 605 8.37 3.95 22.09
N LEU A 606 8.61 3.50 20.85
CA LEU A 606 8.00 4.06 19.65
C LEU A 606 6.47 3.98 19.71
N TYR A 607 5.89 2.81 20.04
CA TYR A 607 4.44 2.67 20.12
C TYR A 607 3.84 3.62 21.17
N HIS A 608 4.47 3.78 22.33
CA HIS A 608 4.02 4.75 23.35
C HIS A 608 4.07 6.19 22.85
N GLU A 609 5.12 6.55 22.11
CA GLU A 609 5.25 7.87 21.49
C GLU A 609 4.15 8.10 20.45
N LEU A 610 3.93 7.15 19.55
CA LEU A 610 2.90 7.22 18.51
C LEU A 610 1.51 7.33 19.14
N MET A 611 1.20 6.55 20.18
CA MET A 611 -0.06 6.60 20.90
C MET A 611 -0.28 7.93 21.63
N THR A 612 0.78 8.66 21.97
CA THR A 612 0.67 10.00 22.56
C THR A 612 0.39 11.07 21.50
N LYS A 613 0.87 10.87 20.27
CA LYS A 613 0.76 11.83 19.17
C LYS A 613 -0.50 11.63 18.32
N TYR A 614 -0.95 10.39 18.18
CA TYR A 614 -2.05 9.99 17.30
C TYR A 614 -3.13 9.26 18.10
N PRO A 615 -4.42 9.34 17.69
CA PRO A 615 -5.52 8.71 18.41
C PRO A 615 -5.56 7.18 18.16
N ILE A 616 -4.47 6.47 18.46
CA ILE A 616 -4.34 5.02 18.27
C ILE A 616 -5.05 4.30 19.41
N THR A 617 -6.02 3.45 19.08
CA THR A 617 -6.84 2.70 20.05
C THR A 617 -6.72 1.19 19.94
N LEU A 618 -6.14 0.70 18.85
CA LEU A 618 -5.90 -0.73 18.59
C LEU A 618 -4.49 -0.92 18.02
N LEU A 619 -3.74 -1.83 18.62
CA LEU A 619 -2.51 -2.38 18.04
C LEU A 619 -2.69 -3.89 17.89
N GLU A 620 -2.58 -4.33 16.66
CA GLU A 620 -2.68 -5.69 16.19
C GLU A 620 -1.26 -6.18 15.85
N ASP A 621 -0.86 -7.34 16.36
CA ASP A 621 0.48 -7.95 16.20
C ASP A 621 1.69 -7.00 16.33
N PRO A 622 1.82 -6.25 17.45
CA PRO A 622 2.97 -5.34 17.65
C PRO A 622 4.34 -6.04 17.69
N PHE A 623 4.38 -7.35 17.99
CA PHE A 623 5.59 -8.16 18.10
C PHE A 623 5.38 -9.54 17.46
N PRO A 624 6.46 -10.28 17.12
CA PRO A 624 6.35 -11.67 16.69
C PRO A 624 5.55 -12.54 17.66
N GLU A 625 4.87 -13.55 17.13
CA GLU A 625 3.89 -14.37 17.86
C GLU A 625 4.45 -15.07 19.12
N ASP A 626 5.73 -15.48 19.07
CA ASP A 626 6.39 -16.21 20.16
C ASP A 626 7.18 -15.30 21.12
N GLU A 627 7.21 -13.98 20.88
CA GLU A 627 7.93 -13.00 21.71
C GLU A 627 7.12 -12.56 22.94
N TRP A 628 6.63 -13.52 23.71
CA TRP A 628 5.73 -13.31 24.86
C TRP A 628 6.21 -12.26 25.87
N GLU A 629 7.52 -12.17 26.09
CA GLU A 629 8.10 -11.17 27.00
C GLU A 629 7.87 -9.73 26.52
N SER A 630 8.06 -9.46 25.23
CA SER A 630 7.82 -8.17 24.60
C SER A 630 6.34 -7.78 24.69
N TRP A 631 5.45 -8.73 24.39
CA TRP A 631 4.00 -8.54 24.51
C TRP A 631 3.58 -8.21 25.95
N SER A 632 4.00 -9.01 26.93
CA SER A 632 3.71 -8.79 28.34
C SER A 632 4.26 -7.45 28.84
N ALA A 633 5.50 -7.11 28.47
CA ALA A 633 6.11 -5.83 28.83
C ALA A 633 5.31 -4.65 28.24
N PHE A 634 4.94 -4.73 26.96
CA PHE A 634 4.14 -3.71 26.30
C PHE A 634 2.76 -3.55 26.96
N THR A 635 2.02 -4.64 27.12
CA THR A 635 0.68 -4.64 27.75
C THR A 635 0.72 -4.15 29.20
N ALA A 636 1.76 -4.50 29.96
CA ALA A 636 1.96 -4.00 31.31
C ALA A 636 2.30 -2.50 31.36
N SER A 637 3.20 -2.03 30.49
CA SER A 637 3.61 -0.62 30.39
C SER A 637 2.49 0.31 29.90
N GLY A 638 1.51 -0.25 29.20
CA GLY A 638 0.31 0.41 28.72
C GLY A 638 -0.66 0.92 29.80
N LYS A 639 -0.49 0.49 31.05
CA LYS A 639 -1.24 0.99 32.20
C LYS A 639 -0.63 2.29 32.71
N ARG A 640 -0.96 3.44 32.11
CA ARG A 640 -0.73 4.72 32.81
C ARG A 640 -1.63 4.76 34.04
N GLU A 641 -1.20 5.39 35.14
CA GLU A 641 -2.01 5.51 36.35
C GLU A 641 -3.39 6.10 36.03
N GLY A 642 -4.44 5.27 36.10
CA GLY A 642 -5.83 5.67 35.86
C GLY A 642 -6.37 5.49 34.44
N GLU A 643 -5.56 5.13 33.44
CA GLU A 643 -6.01 4.89 32.06
C GLU A 643 -5.76 3.45 31.63
N GLU A 644 -6.84 2.74 31.26
CA GLU A 644 -6.78 1.37 30.74
C GLU A 644 -6.52 1.38 29.24
N TRP A 645 -5.66 0.46 28.77
CA TRP A 645 -5.34 0.28 27.36
C TRP A 645 -6.61 -0.03 26.52
N LYS A 646 -6.83 0.67 25.39
CA LYS A 646 -8.10 0.58 24.62
C LYS A 646 -8.33 -0.75 23.86
N GLY A 647 -7.33 -1.37 23.21
CA GLY A 647 -7.26 -2.81 22.88
C GLY A 647 -5.95 -3.34 22.21
N VAL A 648 -5.07 -4.06 22.92
CA VAL A 648 -3.95 -4.82 22.33
C VAL A 648 -4.55 -6.14 21.88
N ALA A 649 -4.63 -6.35 20.58
CA ALA A 649 -5.18 -7.57 20.01
C ALA A 649 -4.05 -8.42 19.46
N MET A 650 -4.08 -9.70 19.80
CA MET A 650 -3.27 -10.69 19.12
C MET A 650 -4.07 -11.27 17.97
N VAL A 651 -3.49 -11.29 16.77
CA VAL A 651 -3.96 -12.12 15.66
C VAL A 651 -3.38 -13.49 15.84
N ASP A 652 -4.17 -14.47 15.52
CA ASP A 652 -3.87 -15.83 15.85
C ASP A 652 -4.07 -16.68 14.60
N ARG A 653 -3.01 -16.79 13.81
CA ARG A 653 -2.99 -17.51 12.53
C ARG A 653 -2.92 -19.02 12.70
N GLU A 654 -2.71 -19.50 13.92
CA GLU A 654 -2.64 -20.92 14.27
C GLU A 654 -3.39 -21.17 15.57
N VAL A 655 -4.72 -20.96 15.54
CA VAL A 655 -5.71 -21.40 16.55
C VAL A 655 -5.11 -21.48 17.95
N MET A 656 -5.22 -20.41 18.70
CA MET A 656 -5.04 -20.33 20.14
C MET A 656 -6.02 -21.32 20.73
N GLY A 657 -5.56 -22.56 20.80
CA GLY A 657 -6.19 -23.60 21.59
C GLY A 657 -6.38 -23.05 22.99
N GLN A 658 -7.36 -23.59 23.69
CA GLN A 658 -7.72 -23.12 25.03
C GLN A 658 -6.51 -22.94 25.95
N GLU A 659 -5.46 -23.77 25.79
CA GLU A 659 -4.18 -23.68 26.49
C GLU A 659 -3.39 -22.40 26.17
N ARG A 660 -3.24 -22.03 24.88
CA ARG A 660 -2.50 -20.82 24.48
C ARG A 660 -3.20 -19.54 24.98
N MET A 661 -4.53 -19.50 24.93
CA MET A 661 -5.33 -18.43 25.54
C MET A 661 -5.12 -18.33 27.06
N GLN A 662 -5.07 -19.46 27.75
CA GLN A 662 -4.84 -19.51 29.20
C GLN A 662 -3.45 -19.02 29.56
N ASP A 663 -2.42 -19.45 28.83
CA ASP A 663 -1.04 -19.01 29.04
C ASP A 663 -0.87 -17.51 28.75
N ALA A 664 -1.47 -17.03 27.66
CA ALA A 664 -1.50 -15.62 27.29
C ALA A 664 -2.15 -14.75 28.38
N ARG A 665 -3.27 -15.22 28.95
CA ARG A 665 -3.90 -14.58 30.11
C ARG A 665 -2.99 -14.59 31.32
N GLY A 666 -2.40 -15.74 31.66
CA GLY A 666 -1.53 -15.91 32.83
C GLY A 666 -0.32 -14.98 32.80
N ARG A 667 0.20 -14.68 31.60
CA ARG A 667 1.33 -13.79 31.36
C ARG A 667 0.95 -12.33 31.10
N GLY A 668 -0.34 -12.01 30.96
CA GLY A 668 -0.82 -10.66 30.70
C GLY A 668 -0.38 -10.09 29.35
N VAL A 669 -0.45 -10.91 28.31
CA VAL A 669 0.18 -10.66 26.99
C VAL A 669 -0.62 -9.70 26.13
N CYS A 670 -1.95 -9.83 26.16
CA CYS A 670 -2.88 -8.99 25.42
C CYS A 670 -4.16 -8.78 26.24
N ASN A 671 -5.06 -7.92 25.74
CA ASN A 671 -6.39 -7.72 26.32
C ASN A 671 -7.51 -7.84 25.26
N GLY A 672 -7.20 -8.53 24.15
CA GLY A 672 -8.07 -8.74 23.02
C GLY A 672 -7.57 -9.88 22.12
N VAL A 673 -8.49 -10.49 21.39
CA VAL A 673 -8.21 -11.53 20.38
C VAL A 673 -8.91 -11.19 19.06
N LEU A 674 -8.19 -11.29 17.95
CA LEU A 674 -8.78 -11.22 16.60
C LEU A 674 -9.25 -12.62 16.19
N LEU A 675 -10.50 -12.75 15.73
CA LEU A 675 -11.07 -14.00 15.24
C LEU A 675 -11.41 -13.87 13.75
N GLU A 676 -10.75 -14.67 12.93
CA GLU A 676 -11.07 -14.88 11.51
C GLU A 676 -11.73 -16.25 11.35
N LEU A 677 -12.80 -16.35 10.56
CA LEU A 677 -13.61 -17.59 10.49
C LEU A 677 -12.85 -18.76 9.87
N ASP A 678 -11.89 -18.49 8.98
CA ASP A 678 -11.05 -19.48 8.32
C ASP A 678 -10.02 -20.14 9.26
N ASP A 679 -9.76 -19.55 10.42
CA ASP A 679 -8.93 -20.18 11.46
C ASP A 679 -9.70 -21.32 12.18
N PHE A 680 -11.03 -21.21 12.25
CA PHE A 680 -11.89 -22.15 12.98
C PHE A 680 -12.47 -23.24 12.10
N VAL A 681 -12.81 -24.37 12.72
CA VAL A 681 -13.42 -25.49 12.00
C VAL A 681 -14.93 -25.31 11.81
N ASN A 682 -15.61 -24.68 12.76
CA ASN A 682 -17.06 -24.52 12.79
C ASN A 682 -17.47 -23.36 13.72
N LEU A 683 -18.73 -22.95 13.69
CA LEU A 683 -19.22 -21.81 14.49
C LEU A 683 -19.21 -22.09 15.99
N SER A 684 -19.43 -23.34 16.42
CA SER A 684 -19.38 -23.70 17.83
C SER A 684 -17.99 -23.43 18.45
N GLU A 685 -16.91 -23.67 17.71
CA GLU A 685 -15.54 -23.31 18.15
C GLU A 685 -15.35 -21.79 18.23
N VAL A 686 -15.87 -21.03 17.25
CA VAL A 686 -15.83 -19.56 17.27
C VAL A 686 -16.54 -19.02 18.52
N PHE A 687 -17.73 -19.56 18.83
CA PHE A 687 -18.50 -19.17 20.01
C PHE A 687 -17.78 -19.52 21.31
N ALA A 688 -17.13 -20.68 21.38
CA ALA A 688 -16.34 -21.11 22.54
C ALA A 688 -15.13 -20.18 22.76
N ALA A 689 -14.37 -19.87 21.71
CA ALA A 689 -13.20 -18.98 21.78
C ALA A 689 -13.60 -17.56 22.20
N ALA A 690 -14.68 -17.01 21.61
CA ALA A 690 -15.20 -15.70 21.99
C ALA A 690 -15.64 -15.66 23.46
N ASN A 691 -16.40 -16.66 23.92
CA ASN A 691 -16.86 -16.75 25.31
C ASN A 691 -15.69 -16.92 26.30
N GLN A 692 -14.65 -17.65 25.93
CA GLN A 692 -13.44 -17.78 26.73
C GLN A 692 -12.72 -16.43 26.86
N ALA A 693 -12.58 -15.67 25.77
CA ALA A 693 -11.97 -14.35 25.77
C ALA A 693 -12.77 -13.36 26.64
N PHE A 694 -14.10 -13.35 26.50
CA PHE A 694 -14.99 -12.55 27.35
C PHE A 694 -14.85 -12.89 28.84
N SER A 695 -14.71 -14.18 29.17
CA SER A 695 -14.47 -14.61 30.56
C SER A 695 -13.15 -14.11 31.15
N TYR A 696 -12.21 -13.69 30.30
CA TYR A 696 -10.91 -13.13 30.68
C TYR A 696 -10.94 -11.59 30.76
N GLY A 697 -12.08 -10.97 30.42
CA GLY A 697 -12.20 -9.52 30.27
C GLY A 697 -11.52 -9.00 29.00
N TRP A 698 -11.32 -9.86 28.00
CA TRP A 698 -10.72 -9.48 26.72
C TRP A 698 -11.78 -9.01 25.73
N GLY A 699 -11.39 -8.12 24.83
CA GLY A 699 -12.18 -7.82 23.63
C GLY A 699 -12.12 -8.97 22.61
N VAL A 700 -13.19 -9.13 21.85
CA VAL A 700 -13.23 -10.05 20.70
C VAL A 700 -13.38 -9.20 19.44
N PHE A 701 -12.41 -9.32 18.54
CA PHE A 701 -12.33 -8.54 17.33
C PHE A 701 -12.65 -9.46 16.16
N ILE A 702 -13.87 -9.38 15.61
CA ILE A 702 -14.19 -10.14 14.40
C ILE A 702 -13.51 -9.47 13.21
N SER A 703 -12.80 -10.25 12.41
CA SER A 703 -12.11 -9.80 11.20
C SER A 703 -12.50 -10.62 9.98
N HIS A 704 -12.49 -9.95 8.84
CA HIS A 704 -12.49 -10.59 7.54
C HIS A 704 -11.16 -11.29 7.27
N SER A 705 -11.18 -12.30 6.39
CA SER A 705 -9.95 -12.98 5.96
C SER A 705 -9.29 -12.22 4.81
N GLY A 706 -8.02 -12.52 4.52
CA GLY A 706 -7.33 -12.04 3.31
C GLY A 706 -7.94 -12.52 1.98
N THR A 707 -8.90 -13.45 2.03
CA THR A 707 -9.60 -14.05 0.88
C THR A 707 -11.11 -13.97 1.07
N GLU A 708 -11.68 -12.76 0.97
CA GLU A 708 -13.10 -12.55 1.23
C GLU A 708 -14.06 -12.99 0.11
N THR A 709 -15.34 -13.14 0.47
CA THR A 709 -16.43 -13.44 -0.47
C THR A 709 -17.59 -12.45 -0.32
N SER A 710 -18.63 -12.55 -1.14
CA SER A 710 -19.85 -11.74 -0.97
C SER A 710 -20.74 -12.20 0.20
N ASP A 711 -20.30 -13.13 1.03
CA ASP A 711 -21.04 -13.63 2.18
C ASP A 711 -20.98 -12.65 3.36
N SER A 712 -22.12 -12.11 3.81
CA SER A 712 -22.19 -11.12 4.89
C SER A 712 -22.25 -11.70 6.32
N PHE A 713 -22.05 -13.01 6.51
CA PHE A 713 -22.27 -13.69 7.80
C PHE A 713 -21.58 -13.02 9.00
N ILE A 714 -20.35 -12.54 8.83
CA ILE A 714 -19.57 -11.94 9.92
C ILE A 714 -20.21 -10.65 10.50
N ALA A 715 -21.11 -9.99 9.76
CA ALA A 715 -21.89 -8.86 10.26
C ALA A 715 -22.93 -9.33 11.30
N ASP A 716 -23.74 -10.35 10.96
CA ASP A 716 -24.67 -10.97 11.90
C ASP A 716 -23.93 -11.62 13.09
N LEU A 717 -22.75 -12.19 12.84
CA LEU A 717 -21.88 -12.75 13.87
C LEU A 717 -21.44 -11.69 14.89
N ALA A 718 -20.95 -10.54 14.42
CA ALA A 718 -20.46 -9.47 15.28
C ALA A 718 -21.56 -8.91 16.20
N VAL A 719 -22.77 -8.73 15.66
CA VAL A 719 -23.95 -8.28 16.43
C VAL A 719 -24.43 -9.38 17.38
N GLY A 720 -24.55 -10.62 16.91
CA GLY A 720 -25.02 -11.75 17.71
C GLY A 720 -24.09 -12.09 18.88
N LEU A 721 -22.78 -12.05 18.66
CA LEU A 721 -21.76 -12.21 19.72
C LEU A 721 -21.65 -11.00 20.65
N ARG A 722 -22.20 -9.85 20.25
CA ARG A 722 -22.11 -8.59 21.02
C ARG A 722 -20.66 -8.16 21.25
N CYS A 723 -19.79 -8.42 20.28
CA CYS A 723 -18.35 -8.24 20.39
C CYS A 723 -17.90 -6.77 20.33
N GLY A 724 -18.74 -5.88 19.78
CA GLY A 724 -18.48 -4.44 19.72
C GLY A 724 -17.53 -3.98 18.59
N HIS A 725 -16.96 -4.90 17.82
CA HIS A 725 -15.96 -4.62 16.79
C HIS A 725 -16.21 -5.43 15.50
N LEU A 726 -15.96 -4.82 14.33
CA LEU A 726 -15.86 -5.54 13.05
C LEU A 726 -14.82 -4.91 12.12
N LYS A 727 -13.79 -5.66 11.72
CA LYS A 727 -12.82 -5.30 10.65
C LYS A 727 -13.23 -6.03 9.37
N ALA A 728 -13.71 -5.31 8.36
CA ALA A 728 -14.23 -5.90 7.12
C ALA A 728 -13.72 -5.18 5.85
N GLY A 729 -12.46 -4.73 5.88
CA GLY A 729 -11.79 -4.03 4.80
C GLY A 729 -12.13 -2.54 4.70
N ALA A 730 -11.82 -1.92 3.56
CA ALA A 730 -12.18 -0.54 3.27
C ALA A 730 -13.70 -0.40 3.01
N PRO A 731 -14.30 0.80 3.10
CA PRO A 731 -15.65 1.08 2.60
C PRO A 731 -15.69 1.14 1.06
N ALA A 732 -15.05 0.17 0.42
CA ALA A 732 -14.90 0.00 -1.02
C ALA A 732 -14.84 -1.51 -1.34
N ARG A 733 -15.15 -1.86 -2.59
CA ARG A 733 -15.29 -3.26 -3.07
C ARG A 733 -16.53 -3.97 -2.50
N GLY A 734 -17.15 -4.83 -3.32
CA GLY A 734 -18.49 -5.38 -3.06
C GLY A 734 -18.53 -6.36 -1.89
N GLU A 735 -17.50 -7.21 -1.81
CA GLU A 735 -17.23 -8.17 -0.75
C GLU A 735 -17.05 -7.52 0.62
N ASN A 736 -16.55 -6.29 0.72
CA ASN A 736 -16.42 -5.57 1.98
C ASN A 736 -17.73 -4.85 2.33
N THR A 737 -18.21 -4.05 1.37
CA THR A 737 -19.41 -3.22 1.53
C THR A 737 -20.67 -4.03 1.82
N THR A 738 -20.76 -5.29 1.38
CA THR A 738 -21.89 -6.16 1.75
C THR A 738 -21.99 -6.43 3.25
N LYS A 739 -20.89 -6.39 4.01
CA LYS A 739 -20.92 -6.54 5.48
C LYS A 739 -21.43 -5.27 6.14
N TYR A 740 -20.91 -4.11 5.72
CA TYR A 740 -21.34 -2.82 6.23
C TYR A 740 -22.81 -2.52 5.91
N ASN A 741 -23.26 -2.84 4.70
CA ASN A 741 -24.68 -2.74 4.34
C ASN A 741 -25.54 -3.67 5.18
N ARG A 742 -25.07 -4.90 5.43
CA ARG A 742 -25.80 -5.82 6.33
C ARG A 742 -25.92 -5.26 7.75
N LEU A 743 -24.91 -4.55 8.26
CA LEU A 743 -25.02 -3.88 9.56
C LEU A 743 -26.07 -2.77 9.57
N LEU A 744 -26.22 -2.01 8.48
CA LEU A 744 -27.30 -1.04 8.33
C LEU A 744 -28.67 -1.72 8.34
N ASP A 745 -28.83 -2.83 7.60
CA ASP A 745 -30.07 -3.61 7.59
C ASP A 745 -30.41 -4.10 9.00
N ILE A 746 -29.42 -4.61 9.76
CA ILE A 746 -29.63 -5.09 11.13
C ILE A 746 -30.05 -3.93 12.06
N GLU A 747 -29.42 -2.77 11.97
CA GLU A 747 -29.78 -1.58 12.76
C GLU A 747 -31.23 -1.15 12.48
N GLU A 748 -31.66 -1.16 11.22
CA GLU A 748 -33.03 -0.87 10.83
C GLU A 748 -34.02 -1.96 11.33
N GLU A 749 -33.67 -3.24 11.20
CA GLU A 749 -34.50 -4.37 11.64
C GLU A 749 -34.77 -4.33 13.16
N ILE A 750 -33.74 -4.09 13.98
CA ILE A 750 -33.84 -3.99 15.44
C ILE A 750 -34.66 -2.75 15.82
N THR A 751 -34.37 -1.61 15.19
CA THR A 751 -35.09 -0.35 15.43
C THR A 751 -36.59 -0.48 15.09
N ALA A 752 -36.92 -1.11 13.97
CA ALA A 752 -38.31 -1.34 13.54
C ALA A 752 -39.10 -2.24 14.50
N LYS A 753 -38.43 -3.15 15.21
CA LYS A 753 -39.02 -4.00 16.26
C LYS A 753 -39.17 -3.29 17.60
N GLY A 754 -38.58 -2.09 17.77
CA GLY A 754 -38.57 -1.36 19.03
C GLY A 754 -37.70 -2.04 20.11
N GLU A 755 -36.71 -2.82 19.70
CA GLU A 755 -35.75 -3.44 20.62
C GLU A 755 -34.64 -2.46 21.01
N GLU A 756 -34.06 -2.63 22.20
CA GLU A 756 -33.00 -1.75 22.69
C GLU A 756 -31.70 -2.00 21.93
N ILE A 757 -31.15 -0.95 21.32
CA ILE A 757 -29.94 -0.98 20.50
C ILE A 757 -28.98 0.11 20.95
N LYS A 758 -27.68 -0.21 21.00
CA LYS A 758 -26.61 0.73 21.31
C LYS A 758 -25.47 0.56 20.31
N TYR A 759 -24.91 1.67 19.84
CA TYR A 759 -23.63 1.65 19.14
C TYR A 759 -22.49 1.53 20.14
N ALA A 760 -21.56 0.61 19.91
CA ALA A 760 -20.46 0.30 20.81
C ALA A 760 -19.59 1.52 21.16
N GLY A 761 -19.30 2.36 20.17
CA GLY A 761 -18.56 3.61 20.35
C GLY A 761 -17.20 3.42 21.03
N GLU A 762 -16.86 4.27 22.00
CA GLU A 762 -15.61 4.18 22.75
C GLU A 762 -15.49 2.92 23.62
N GLU A 763 -16.61 2.25 23.92
CA GLU A 763 -16.67 1.03 24.74
C GLU A 763 -16.58 -0.26 23.90
N PHE A 764 -16.10 -0.17 22.65
CA PHE A 764 -16.06 -1.31 21.72
C PHE A 764 -15.40 -2.56 22.29
N ARG A 765 -14.29 -2.43 23.04
CA ARG A 765 -13.57 -3.59 23.62
C ARG A 765 -14.41 -4.37 24.63
N LEU A 766 -15.20 -3.68 25.45
CA LEU A 766 -15.93 -4.28 26.58
C LEU A 766 -17.46 -4.25 26.38
N SER A 767 -17.90 -4.16 25.13
CA SER A 767 -19.33 -4.10 24.76
C SER A 767 -20.14 -5.33 25.20
N HIS A 768 -19.50 -6.47 25.40
CA HIS A 768 -20.10 -7.68 25.92
C HIS A 768 -20.45 -7.58 27.42
N GLY A 769 -19.86 -6.62 28.15
CA GLY A 769 -20.02 -6.41 29.60
C GLY A 769 -18.79 -6.86 30.39
N ARG A 770 -18.46 -6.16 31.49
CA ARG A 770 -17.32 -6.54 32.35
C ARG A 770 -17.61 -7.85 33.10
N PRO A 771 -16.61 -8.73 33.30
CA PRO A 771 -16.80 -9.96 34.07
C PRO A 771 -17.38 -9.74 35.47
N GLU A 772 -17.00 -8.65 36.13
CA GLU A 772 -17.46 -8.28 37.47
C GLU A 772 -18.92 -7.79 37.49
N GLU A 773 -19.43 -7.33 36.35
CA GLU A 773 -20.79 -6.78 36.19
C GLU A 773 -21.77 -7.79 35.59
N SER A 774 -21.26 -8.90 35.04
CA SER A 774 -22.08 -9.91 34.39
C SER A 774 -22.87 -10.73 35.42
N LYS A 775 -24.20 -10.55 35.44
CA LYS A 775 -25.13 -11.39 36.23
C LYS A 775 -25.31 -12.80 35.65
N VAL A 776 -24.78 -13.06 34.46
CA VAL A 776 -24.80 -14.36 33.78
C VAL A 776 -23.36 -14.84 33.70
N PRO A 777 -22.98 -15.98 34.30
CA PRO A 777 -21.64 -16.50 34.12
C PRO A 777 -21.39 -16.71 32.62
N PHE A 778 -20.27 -16.18 32.10
CA PHE A 778 -19.85 -16.49 30.73
C PHE A 778 -19.82 -18.01 30.60
N ASN A 779 -20.62 -18.55 29.70
CA ASN A 779 -20.85 -19.98 29.63
C ASN A 779 -19.69 -20.65 28.88
N VAL A 780 -18.51 -20.63 29.49
CA VAL A 780 -17.29 -21.28 28.99
C VAL A 780 -17.50 -22.79 28.83
N TYR A 781 -18.40 -23.37 29.61
CA TYR A 781 -18.63 -24.83 29.72
C TYR A 781 -19.98 -25.30 29.16
N GLY A 782 -20.74 -24.42 28.49
CA GLY A 782 -21.93 -24.78 27.74
C GLY A 782 -21.63 -25.33 26.34
N TYR A 783 -20.38 -25.16 25.92
CA TYR A 783 -19.77 -25.75 24.73
C TYR A 783 -18.85 -26.91 25.12
#